data_AF-A0AA36N640-F1
#
_entry.id   AF-A0AA36N640-F1
#
_cell.length_a   1.000
_cell.length_b   1.000
_cell.length_c   1.000
_cell.angle_alpha   90.00
_cell.angle_beta   90.00
_cell.angle_gamma   90.00
#
_symmetry.space_group_name_H-M   'P 1'
#
loop_
_entity.id
_entity.type
_entity.pdbx_description
1 polymer ?
#
loop_
_entity_poly.entity_id
_entity_poly.type
_entity_poly.pdbx_seq_one_letter_code
_entity_poly.pdbx_strand_id
1 'polypeptide(L)'
;MEENPFGMRWPGEERPSPLSPALSPAASPAPKAAVPFAVPAEDVLKDRRQSKQRELVQLQAQLQRLKDGGIDRLADLRHFVESAEQLKAELLLPDAQLDALGWPRKDVAELQDALRRLDRWDELLLEVRQRLPAASALGGPALLKQLAEAWGQLPSSSCSELRARAASGAGLVCAWADRLKEDAEANPGLRQSLAAVLCDARLRPSLQALGVDVPAGYAAAPAERPERPAPGAPARGSELRTPPEGKVPNVKVSAEDPFFICLAKGDAAGAEAAVEKLRGARALPPKSSAFSAALAHGLPGVAWRVWQRFPPEHPSGVEVSECDASGDSLLHSICRSKKFDRKAFELFSQLLRAVPAELRCHRNGSGQSFLHVAAARLNTQILAASLTDFPALAPLFAQQDSAGASPMSILAKHLAARGRPQPPCTEQNKAFEAHTPSGAEVEVEVEDEVSGKVCLRFKESVLRLSQRCSEEMRTQSAKVKVDPGVCRSARAVSEALNFLTGQPLTLSESRELWQLLSFSVRYRLPRELRQHASAALLDRLKDKESAAVLPMLVRGGQAAGLTAPERRYVLYCMLTSPEALASAGHSEGGLQRQSKVLLAALAELSSKPAPGAGGAGGASGGAGVSSGRAMDVPLNGMKLRSEYERAHNSPDLCPVFD
;
A
#
# COMPACT_ATOMS: atom_id res chain seq x y z
N MET A 1 5.44 57.97 12.76
CA MET A 1 5.30 58.41 11.35
C MET A 1 5.71 57.24 10.48
N GLU A 2 5.02 57.06 9.35
CA GLU A 2 4.96 55.87 8.46
C GLU A 2 3.99 54.79 8.98
N GLU A 3 2.67 54.94 8.79
CA GLU A 3 1.84 54.75 7.57
C GLU A 3 1.79 53.31 7.06
N ASN A 4 0.67 52.63 7.38
CA ASN A 4 0.28 51.32 6.86
C ASN A 4 -1.02 51.50 6.04
N PRO A 5 -1.02 51.32 4.71
CA PRO A 5 -2.14 51.71 3.86
C PRO A 5 -2.91 50.49 3.35
N PHE A 6 -3.68 49.78 4.18
CA PHE A 6 -4.73 48.86 3.68
C PHE A 6 -5.88 48.75 4.69
N GLY A 7 -6.75 49.77 4.66
CA GLY A 7 -8.05 49.74 5.30
C GLY A 7 -9.10 49.18 4.36
N MET A 8 -9.60 47.96 4.63
CA MET A 8 -10.92 47.52 4.17
C MET A 8 -11.82 47.31 5.37
N ARG A 9 -12.83 48.19 5.49
CA ARG A 9 -13.93 48.11 6.44
C ARG A 9 -14.95 47.07 5.97
N TRP A 10 -15.35 46.17 6.86
CA TRP A 10 -16.60 45.41 6.77
C TRP A 10 -17.70 46.20 7.51
N PRO A 11 -18.89 46.42 6.93
CA PRO A 11 -20.02 47.00 7.64
C PRO A 11 -21.01 45.91 8.09
N GLY A 12 -21.56 46.06 9.31
CA GLY A 12 -22.84 45.45 9.67
C GLY A 12 -22.86 44.64 10.97
N GLU A 13 -22.67 45.29 12.11
CA GLU A 13 -23.15 44.77 13.40
C GLU A 13 -24.02 45.86 14.05
N GLU A 14 -25.30 45.85 13.72
CA GLU A 14 -26.30 46.72 14.35
C GLU A 14 -26.68 46.13 15.72
N ARG A 15 -26.22 46.80 16.79
CA ARG A 15 -26.83 46.70 18.11
C ARG A 15 -28.04 47.65 18.16
N PRO A 16 -29.20 47.21 18.68
CA PRO A 16 -30.17 48.13 19.24
C PRO A 16 -30.05 48.19 20.78
N SER A 17 -30.10 49.42 21.27
CA SER A 17 -30.21 49.87 22.65
C SER A 17 -31.48 49.38 23.38
N PRO A 18 -31.50 49.44 24.71
CA PRO A 18 -32.59 48.91 25.53
C PRO A 18 -33.69 49.94 25.73
N LEU A 19 -34.94 49.52 25.53
CA LEU A 19 -36.11 50.22 26.08
C LEU A 19 -37.04 49.18 26.71
N SER A 20 -37.11 49.22 28.04
CA SER A 20 -38.20 48.63 28.82
C SER A 20 -39.52 49.28 28.41
N PRO A 21 -40.63 48.53 28.48
CA PRO A 21 -41.66 48.95 29.43
C PRO A 21 -42.37 47.80 30.17
N ALA A 22 -42.68 48.11 31.43
CA ALA A 22 -43.87 47.77 32.22
C ALA A 22 -44.68 46.49 31.95
N LEU A 23 -44.61 45.59 32.93
CA LEU A 23 -45.72 44.94 33.67
C LEU A 23 -47.08 44.77 32.95
N SER A 24 -47.44 43.51 32.73
CA SER A 24 -48.82 42.99 32.83
C SER A 24 -48.81 41.52 33.26
N PRO A 25 -49.85 41.04 33.98
CA PRO A 25 -49.73 39.88 34.87
C PRO A 25 -50.10 38.55 34.20
N ALA A 26 -49.41 37.49 34.65
CA ALA A 26 -49.85 36.10 34.78
C ALA A 26 -50.85 35.56 33.74
N ALA A 27 -50.33 34.97 32.66
CA ALA A 27 -51.00 33.90 31.92
C ALA A 27 -50.32 32.57 32.25
N SER A 28 -51.09 31.62 32.78
CA SER A 28 -50.66 30.25 33.08
C SER A 28 -49.93 29.61 31.90
N PRO A 29 -48.85 28.83 32.14
CA PRO A 29 -48.22 28.06 31.08
C PRO A 29 -49.22 27.01 30.59
N ALA A 30 -49.60 27.11 29.31
CA ALA A 30 -50.31 26.04 28.62
C ALA A 30 -49.48 24.75 28.73
N PRO A 31 -50.11 23.59 29.02
CA PRO A 31 -49.41 22.32 29.11
C PRO A 31 -48.77 22.01 27.76
N LYS A 32 -47.44 21.94 27.72
CA LYS A 32 -46.71 21.41 26.55
C LYS A 32 -47.26 20.02 26.27
N ALA A 33 -47.96 19.86 25.15
CA ALA A 33 -48.44 18.57 24.68
C ALA A 33 -47.27 17.59 24.66
N ALA A 34 -47.36 16.55 25.50
CA ALA A 34 -46.39 15.48 25.56
C ALA A 34 -46.34 14.81 24.18
N VAL A 35 -45.17 14.84 23.54
CA VAL A 35 -44.93 14.12 22.28
C VAL A 35 -45.11 12.63 22.56
N PRO A 36 -46.14 11.94 22.02
CA PRO A 36 -46.55 10.61 22.50
C PRO A 36 -45.71 9.44 21.95
N PHE A 37 -44.50 9.69 21.43
CA PHE A 37 -43.71 8.67 20.73
C PHE A 37 -42.21 8.67 21.06
N ALA A 38 -41.80 9.19 22.22
CA ALA A 38 -40.45 8.93 22.69
C ALA A 38 -40.38 7.48 23.18
N VAL A 39 -39.90 6.58 22.31
CA VAL A 39 -39.45 5.24 22.73
C VAL A 39 -38.52 5.46 23.93
N PRO A 40 -38.77 4.81 25.08
CA PRO A 40 -37.93 4.97 26.25
C PRO A 40 -36.47 4.76 25.85
N ALA A 41 -35.58 5.66 26.28
CA ALA A 41 -34.16 5.57 25.94
C ALA A 41 -33.56 4.18 26.28
N GLU A 42 -34.10 3.52 27.31
CA GLU A 42 -33.73 2.16 27.68
C GLU A 42 -34.05 1.10 26.61
N ASP A 43 -35.16 1.23 25.88
CA ASP A 43 -35.55 0.26 24.87
C ASP A 43 -34.72 0.41 23.60
N VAL A 44 -34.39 1.65 23.21
CA VAL A 44 -33.42 1.93 22.13
C VAL A 44 -32.03 1.37 22.48
N LEU A 45 -31.63 1.47 23.76
CA LEU A 45 -30.37 0.91 24.24
C LEU A 45 -30.39 -0.62 24.24
N LYS A 46 -31.50 -1.27 24.59
CA LYS A 46 -31.66 -2.73 24.51
C LYS A 46 -31.57 -3.24 23.08
N ASP A 47 -32.24 -2.60 22.13
CA ASP A 47 -32.21 -3.00 20.73
C ASP A 47 -30.81 -2.83 20.12
N ARG A 48 -30.16 -1.70 20.38
CA ARG A 48 -28.76 -1.49 19.95
C ARG A 48 -27.81 -2.49 20.58
N ARG A 49 -27.98 -2.76 21.89
CA ARG A 49 -27.21 -3.79 22.60
C ARG A 49 -27.40 -5.14 21.93
N GLN A 50 -28.62 -5.58 21.67
CA GLN A 50 -28.89 -6.89 21.05
C GLN A 50 -28.29 -6.98 19.64
N SER A 51 -28.42 -5.91 18.84
CA SER A 51 -27.84 -5.85 17.50
C SER A 51 -26.30 -5.97 17.50
N LYS A 52 -25.64 -5.39 18.51
CA LYS A 52 -24.17 -5.29 18.60
C LYS A 52 -23.51 -6.20 19.64
N GLN A 53 -24.30 -7.03 20.36
CA GLN A 53 -23.79 -7.90 21.43
C GLN A 53 -22.76 -8.91 20.91
N ARG A 54 -22.94 -9.44 19.70
CA ARG A 54 -22.01 -10.41 19.09
C ARG A 54 -20.63 -9.78 18.85
N GLU A 55 -20.61 -8.56 18.31
CA GLU A 55 -19.38 -7.82 18.03
C GLU A 55 -18.65 -7.44 19.32
N LEU A 56 -19.39 -7.04 20.38
CA LEU A 56 -18.80 -6.73 21.68
C LEU A 56 -18.21 -7.97 22.36
N VAL A 57 -18.88 -9.12 22.30
CA VAL A 57 -18.34 -10.40 22.80
C VAL A 57 -17.10 -10.82 22.01
N GLN A 58 -17.10 -10.63 20.69
CA GLN A 58 -15.94 -10.90 19.85
C GLN A 58 -14.76 -10.00 20.21
N LEU A 59 -15.00 -8.70 20.43
CA LEU A 59 -13.97 -7.75 20.86
C LEU A 59 -13.37 -8.16 22.22
N GLN A 60 -14.21 -8.54 23.19
CA GLN A 60 -13.74 -9.03 24.50
C GLN A 60 -12.92 -10.32 24.37
N ALA A 61 -13.33 -11.26 23.50
CA ALA A 61 -12.58 -12.48 23.26
C ALA A 61 -11.22 -12.22 22.59
N GLN A 62 -11.16 -11.28 21.63
CA GLN A 62 -9.90 -10.83 21.03
C GLN A 62 -8.99 -10.16 22.06
N LEU A 63 -9.55 -9.31 22.92
CA LEU A 63 -8.80 -8.69 24.00
C LEU A 63 -8.25 -9.71 25.00
N GLN A 64 -9.03 -10.73 25.34
CA GLN A 64 -8.55 -11.79 26.23
C GLN A 64 -7.39 -12.56 25.58
N ARG A 65 -7.48 -12.88 24.28
CA ARG A 65 -6.35 -13.47 23.54
C ARG A 65 -5.11 -12.58 23.53
N LEU A 66 -5.28 -11.26 23.40
CA LEU A 66 -4.19 -10.29 23.53
C LEU A 66 -3.52 -10.38 24.90
N LYS A 67 -4.31 -10.44 25.98
CA LYS A 67 -3.81 -10.55 27.36
C LYS A 67 -3.11 -11.88 27.63
N ASP A 68 -3.60 -12.95 27.01
CA ASP A 68 -3.02 -14.29 27.13
C ASP A 68 -1.75 -14.48 26.28
N GLY A 69 -1.26 -13.42 25.62
CA GLY A 69 -0.08 -13.45 24.77
C GLY A 69 -0.29 -14.18 23.44
N GLY A 70 -1.54 -14.40 23.03
CA GLY A 70 -1.91 -15.13 21.82
C GLY A 70 -1.88 -14.31 20.53
N ILE A 71 -1.37 -13.08 20.57
CA ILE A 71 -1.18 -12.26 19.37
C ILE A 71 0.31 -12.03 19.17
N ASP A 72 0.82 -12.63 18.10
CA ASP A 72 2.23 -12.62 17.72
C ASP A 72 2.56 -11.54 16.67
N ARG A 73 1.59 -10.67 16.31
CA ARG A 73 1.78 -9.65 15.27
C ARG A 73 1.27 -8.26 15.66
N LEU A 74 2.11 -7.25 15.49
CA LEU A 74 1.75 -5.82 15.58
C LEU A 74 0.53 -5.42 14.72
N ALA A 75 0.38 -6.03 13.54
CA ALA A 75 -0.74 -5.76 12.63
C ALA A 75 -2.09 -6.11 13.27
N ASP A 76 -2.15 -7.22 14.00
CA ASP A 76 -3.37 -7.69 14.66
C ASP A 76 -3.74 -6.75 15.82
N LEU A 77 -2.74 -6.20 16.52
CA LEU A 77 -2.97 -5.20 17.56
C LEU A 77 -3.55 -3.88 16.99
N ARG A 78 -3.01 -3.38 15.87
CA ARG A 78 -3.57 -2.20 15.19
C ARG A 78 -4.98 -2.46 14.70
N HIS A 79 -5.21 -3.61 14.08
CA HIS A 79 -6.53 -4.02 13.61
C HIS A 79 -7.55 -4.11 14.76
N PHE A 80 -7.15 -4.65 15.92
CA PHE A 80 -7.98 -4.68 17.12
C PHE A 80 -8.39 -3.27 17.57
N VAL A 81 -7.43 -2.35 17.68
CA VAL A 81 -7.70 -0.96 18.10
C VAL A 81 -8.59 -0.23 17.10
N GLU A 82 -8.36 -0.41 15.80
CA GLU A 82 -9.23 0.15 14.74
C GLU A 82 -10.65 -0.41 14.82
N SER A 83 -10.80 -1.73 15.01
CA SER A 83 -12.10 -2.38 15.16
C SER A 83 -12.85 -1.88 16.40
N ALA A 84 -12.13 -1.65 17.51
CA ALA A 84 -12.69 -1.08 18.73
C ALA A 84 -13.19 0.36 18.50
N GLU A 85 -12.40 1.22 17.85
CA GLU A 85 -12.82 2.59 17.55
C GLU A 85 -14.00 2.63 16.58
N GLN A 86 -14.01 1.76 15.57
CA GLN A 86 -15.14 1.64 14.66
C GLN A 86 -16.41 1.21 15.40
N LEU A 87 -16.33 0.18 16.24
CA LEU A 87 -17.47 -0.28 17.03
C LEU A 87 -17.96 0.79 18.02
N LYS A 88 -17.05 1.54 18.64
CA LYS A 88 -17.39 2.68 19.50
C LYS A 88 -18.14 3.77 18.72
N ALA A 89 -17.68 4.10 17.51
CA ALA A 89 -18.30 5.08 16.63
C ALA A 89 -19.69 4.62 16.15
N GLU A 90 -19.88 3.33 15.91
CA GLU A 90 -21.18 2.77 15.50
C GLU A 90 -22.20 2.74 16.65
N LEU A 91 -21.74 2.51 17.89
CA LEU A 91 -22.62 2.49 19.06
C LEU A 91 -23.20 3.89 19.39
N LEU A 92 -22.43 4.96 19.17
CA LEU A 92 -22.79 6.36 19.47
C LEU A 92 -23.30 6.55 20.92
N LEU A 93 -22.75 5.79 21.87
CA LEU A 93 -23.15 5.83 23.28
C LEU A 93 -22.16 6.66 24.10
N PRO A 94 -22.63 7.39 25.13
CA PRO A 94 -21.77 7.99 26.14
C PRO A 94 -20.91 6.93 26.85
N ASP A 95 -19.71 7.31 27.30
CA ASP A 95 -18.76 6.39 27.94
C ASP A 95 -19.38 5.62 29.14
N ALA A 96 -20.22 6.26 29.95
CA ALA A 96 -20.89 5.60 31.08
C ALA A 96 -21.83 4.45 30.64
N GLN A 97 -22.46 4.58 29.46
CA GLN A 97 -23.31 3.53 28.91
C GLN A 97 -22.49 2.42 28.25
N LEU A 98 -21.36 2.76 27.62
CA LEU A 98 -20.41 1.77 27.12
C LEU A 98 -19.85 0.90 28.26
N ASP A 99 -19.50 1.52 29.39
CA ASP A 99 -19.02 0.79 30.57
C ASP A 99 -20.10 -0.18 31.09
N ALA A 100 -21.37 0.23 31.09
CA ALA A 100 -22.50 -0.65 31.45
C ALA A 100 -22.72 -1.83 30.48
N LEU A 101 -22.26 -1.71 29.24
CA LEU A 101 -22.25 -2.79 28.25
C LEU A 101 -21.03 -3.72 28.38
N GLY A 102 -20.11 -3.44 29.31
CA GLY A 102 -18.88 -4.20 29.47
C GLY A 102 -17.79 -3.79 28.48
N TRP A 103 -17.81 -2.55 27.98
CA TRP A 103 -16.76 -2.03 27.12
C TRP A 103 -15.41 -2.03 27.86
N PRO A 104 -14.34 -2.65 27.31
CA PRO A 104 -13.05 -2.73 27.98
C PRO A 104 -12.24 -1.42 27.82
N ARG A 105 -12.80 -0.31 28.33
CA ARG A 105 -12.30 1.06 28.10
C ARG A 105 -10.83 1.22 28.46
N LYS A 106 -10.46 0.75 29.65
CA LYS A 106 -9.11 0.89 30.18
C LYS A 106 -8.10 0.15 29.30
N ASP A 107 -8.40 -1.08 28.92
CA ASP A 107 -7.51 -1.90 28.12
C ASP A 107 -7.34 -1.34 26.70
N VAL A 108 -8.43 -0.93 26.05
CA VAL A 108 -8.36 -0.31 24.70
C VAL A 108 -7.55 0.98 24.75
N ALA A 109 -7.75 1.82 25.76
CA ALA A 109 -6.99 3.06 25.93
C ALA A 109 -5.49 2.79 26.19
N GLU A 110 -5.15 1.77 26.98
CA GLU A 110 -3.77 1.36 27.22
C GLU A 110 -3.09 0.86 25.93
N LEU A 111 -3.79 0.07 25.11
CA LEU A 111 -3.26 -0.40 23.82
C LEU A 111 -3.11 0.73 22.80
N GLN A 112 -4.06 1.66 22.74
CA GLN A 112 -3.94 2.87 21.91
C GLN A 112 -2.76 3.73 22.32
N ASP A 113 -2.54 3.89 23.62
CA ASP A 113 -1.40 4.64 24.13
C ASP A 113 -0.07 3.94 23.82
N ALA A 114 -0.02 2.60 23.96
CA ALA A 114 1.14 1.80 23.57
C ALA A 114 1.47 1.92 22.08
N LEU A 115 0.47 1.86 21.20
CA LEU A 115 0.66 2.06 19.75
C LEU A 115 1.16 3.46 19.43
N ARG A 116 0.59 4.52 20.03
CA ARG A 116 1.07 5.89 19.84
C ARG A 116 2.53 6.08 20.28
N ARG A 117 2.93 5.44 21.39
CA ARG A 117 4.33 5.46 21.85
C ARG A 117 5.25 4.73 20.88
N LEU A 118 4.82 3.61 20.29
CA LEU A 118 5.58 2.91 19.24
C LEU A 118 5.68 3.75 17.96
N ASP A 119 4.59 4.36 17.51
CA ASP A 119 4.58 5.24 16.33
C ASP A 119 5.57 6.40 16.52
N ARG A 120 5.57 7.00 17.72
CA ARG A 120 6.53 8.05 18.07
C ARG A 120 7.97 7.56 18.06
N TRP A 121 8.22 6.33 18.52
CA TRP A 121 9.54 5.71 18.46
C TRP A 121 10.00 5.52 17.00
N ASP A 122 9.13 5.01 16.13
CA ASP A 122 9.44 4.81 14.70
C ASP A 122 9.72 6.14 13.97
N GLU A 123 9.00 7.22 14.31
CA GLU A 123 9.27 8.58 13.81
C GLU A 123 10.68 9.06 14.19
N LEU A 124 11.08 8.87 15.44
CA LEU A 124 12.41 9.29 15.93
C LEU A 124 13.53 8.47 15.26
N LEU A 125 13.33 7.17 15.05
CA LEU A 125 14.28 6.33 14.30
C LEU A 125 14.41 6.78 12.84
N LEU A 126 13.31 7.19 12.21
CA LEU A 126 13.35 7.74 10.87
C LEU A 126 14.15 9.05 10.82
N GLU A 127 13.99 9.93 11.82
CA GLU A 127 14.77 11.15 11.95
C GLU A 127 16.28 10.86 12.10
N VAL A 128 16.65 9.86 12.93
CA VAL A 128 18.04 9.40 13.03
C VAL A 128 18.57 8.93 11.69
N ARG A 129 17.81 8.09 10.96
CA ARG A 129 18.25 7.57 9.66
C ARG A 129 18.49 8.67 8.63
N GLN A 130 17.71 9.75 8.68
CA GLN A 130 17.88 10.91 7.81
C GLN A 130 19.09 11.76 8.19
N ARG A 131 19.43 11.83 9.48
CA ARG A 131 20.56 12.65 10.00
C ARG A 131 21.88 11.92 10.05
N LEU A 132 21.89 10.59 10.10
CA LEU A 132 23.10 9.77 10.13
C LEU A 132 24.12 10.08 9.01
N PRO A 133 23.70 10.32 7.74
CA PRO A 133 24.64 10.68 6.67
C PRO A 133 25.03 12.17 6.63
N ALA A 134 24.44 13.03 7.47
CA ALA A 134 24.71 14.46 7.44
C ALA A 134 26.10 14.79 8.00
N ALA A 135 26.75 15.82 7.44
CA ALA A 135 28.09 16.25 7.85
C ALA A 135 28.16 16.87 9.26
N SER A 136 27.02 17.21 9.86
CA SER A 136 26.93 17.81 11.19
C SER A 136 25.78 17.20 11.97
N ALA A 137 26.08 16.72 13.17
CA ALA A 137 25.10 16.17 14.10
C ALA A 137 24.53 17.23 15.09
N LEU A 138 24.42 18.49 14.67
CA LEU A 138 23.78 19.55 15.46
C LEU A 138 22.36 19.12 15.90
N GLY A 139 22.09 19.24 17.20
CA GLY A 139 20.84 18.78 17.82
C GLY A 139 20.76 17.26 18.10
N GLY A 140 21.79 16.49 17.77
CA GLY A 140 21.80 15.05 17.97
C GLY A 140 21.67 14.56 19.41
N PRO A 141 22.25 15.22 20.43
CA PRO A 141 22.02 14.83 21.83
C PRO A 141 20.56 14.99 22.27
N ALA A 142 19.86 16.01 21.77
CA ALA A 142 18.43 16.18 22.06
C ALA A 142 17.61 15.03 21.46
N LEU A 143 17.93 14.59 20.23
CA LEU A 143 17.30 13.44 19.59
C LEU A 143 17.61 12.12 20.35
N LEU A 144 18.86 11.92 20.80
CA LEU A 144 19.25 10.76 21.61
C LEU A 144 18.49 10.72 22.94
N LYS A 145 18.30 11.89 23.58
CA LYS A 145 17.46 12.03 24.77
C LYS A 145 16.01 11.64 24.49
N GLN A 146 15.41 12.15 23.41
CA GLN A 146 14.03 11.81 23.03
C GLN A 146 13.86 10.31 22.76
N LEU A 147 14.85 9.65 22.15
CA LEU A 147 14.83 8.20 21.96
C LEU A 147 14.87 7.46 23.30
N ALA A 148 15.78 7.84 24.21
CA ALA A 148 15.88 7.21 25.53
C ALA A 148 14.59 7.39 26.36
N GLU A 149 13.95 8.56 26.28
CA GLU A 149 12.66 8.84 26.90
C GLU A 149 11.53 8.01 26.28
N ALA A 150 11.44 7.97 24.95
CA ALA A 150 10.43 7.18 24.23
C ALA A 150 10.56 5.69 24.55
N TRP A 151 11.79 5.16 24.60
CA TRP A 151 12.06 3.78 25.01
C TRP A 151 11.60 3.50 26.44
N GLY A 152 11.91 4.41 27.38
CA GLY A 152 11.49 4.27 28.77
C GLY A 152 9.97 4.30 28.97
N GLN A 153 9.23 4.88 28.01
CA GLN A 153 7.78 4.92 28.00
C GLN A 153 7.15 3.66 27.38
N LEU A 154 7.88 2.79 26.69
CA LEU A 154 7.29 1.59 26.11
C LEU A 154 6.85 0.61 27.21
N PRO A 155 5.63 0.05 27.13
CA PRO A 155 5.11 -0.85 28.15
C PRO A 155 5.98 -2.10 28.27
N SER A 156 6.29 -2.51 29.50
CA SER A 156 7.16 -3.66 29.79
C SER A 156 6.43 -5.00 29.84
N SER A 157 5.14 -5.01 30.17
CA SER A 157 4.42 -6.24 30.56
C SER A 157 3.41 -6.75 29.54
N SER A 158 2.78 -5.89 28.74
CA SER A 158 1.53 -6.26 28.06
C SER A 158 1.69 -6.63 26.58
N CYS A 159 2.82 -6.29 25.94
CA CYS A 159 3.11 -6.62 24.54
C CYS A 159 4.62 -6.77 24.31
N SER A 160 5.17 -7.96 24.58
CA SER A 160 6.59 -8.27 24.35
C SER A 160 7.04 -7.96 22.92
N GLU A 161 6.14 -8.11 21.95
CA GLU A 161 6.39 -7.85 20.54
C GLU A 161 6.59 -6.36 20.21
N LEU A 162 5.85 -5.44 20.85
CA LEU A 162 6.08 -3.99 20.69
C LEU A 162 7.51 -3.63 21.09
N ARG A 163 7.97 -4.21 22.21
CA ARG A 163 9.32 -4.01 22.71
C ARG A 163 10.36 -4.70 21.84
N ALA A 164 10.10 -5.91 21.32
CA ALA A 164 10.97 -6.59 20.38
C ALA A 164 11.11 -5.81 19.06
N ARG A 165 10.01 -5.25 18.55
CA ARG A 165 9.99 -4.39 17.38
C ARG A 165 10.79 -3.12 17.63
N ALA A 166 10.57 -2.45 18.75
CA ALA A 166 11.35 -1.28 19.11
C ALA A 166 12.85 -1.63 19.27
N ALA A 167 13.16 -2.78 19.88
CA ALA A 167 14.52 -3.28 20.07
C ALA A 167 15.26 -3.53 18.74
N SER A 168 14.53 -3.86 17.67
CA SER A 168 15.15 -3.98 16.33
C SER A 168 15.80 -2.68 15.84
N GLY A 169 15.41 -1.52 16.39
CA GLY A 169 16.04 -0.22 16.14
C GLY A 169 17.26 0.09 17.02
N ALA A 170 17.58 -0.73 18.02
CA ALA A 170 18.65 -0.46 18.98
C ALA A 170 20.02 -0.27 18.32
N GLY A 171 20.33 -1.07 17.28
CA GLY A 171 21.58 -0.93 16.53
C GLY A 171 21.72 0.44 15.83
N LEU A 172 20.61 1.01 15.35
CA LEU A 172 20.60 2.35 14.76
C LEU A 172 20.84 3.44 15.82
N VAL A 173 20.27 3.26 17.02
CA VAL A 173 20.50 4.18 18.14
C VAL A 173 21.94 4.11 18.64
N CYS A 174 22.54 2.92 18.71
CA CYS A 174 23.96 2.74 19.03
C CYS A 174 24.85 3.46 18.01
N ALA A 175 24.63 3.21 16.72
CA ALA A 175 25.37 3.86 15.65
C ALA A 175 25.25 5.40 15.70
N TRP A 176 24.07 5.91 16.04
CA TRP A 176 23.85 7.34 16.24
C TRP A 176 24.64 7.87 17.45
N ALA A 177 24.60 7.17 18.58
CA ALA A 177 25.35 7.56 19.77
C ALA A 177 26.86 7.56 19.53
N ASP A 178 27.39 6.57 18.81
CA ASP A 178 28.81 6.49 18.48
C ASP A 178 29.23 7.59 17.51
N ARG A 179 28.39 7.88 16.51
CA ARG A 179 28.60 9.04 15.63
C ARG A 179 28.65 10.35 16.41
N LEU A 180 27.76 10.54 17.40
CA LEU A 180 27.77 11.72 18.25
C LEU A 180 29.03 11.82 19.10
N LYS A 181 29.59 10.68 19.56
CA LYS A 181 30.87 10.66 20.28
C LYS A 181 32.00 11.13 19.37
N GLU A 182 32.09 10.63 18.14
CA GLU A 182 33.08 11.07 17.15
C GLU A 182 32.99 12.58 16.90
N ASP A 183 31.79 13.11 16.62
CA ASP A 183 31.60 14.54 16.35
C ASP A 183 31.89 15.40 17.59
N ALA A 184 31.68 14.87 18.81
CA ALA A 184 31.99 15.54 20.07
C ALA A 184 33.49 15.64 20.37
N GLU A 185 34.33 14.85 19.70
CA GLU A 185 35.78 15.04 19.76
C GLU A 185 36.19 16.37 19.12
N ALA A 186 35.55 16.72 17.99
CA ALA A 186 35.79 17.95 17.26
C ALA A 186 35.02 19.17 17.78
N ASN A 187 33.88 18.97 18.47
CA ASN A 187 33.01 20.07 18.92
C ASN A 187 32.76 20.05 20.45
N PRO A 188 33.33 21.00 21.22
CA PRO A 188 33.21 21.02 22.68
C PRO A 188 31.77 21.27 23.18
N GLY A 189 30.95 22.03 22.44
CA GLY A 189 29.55 22.24 22.80
C GLY A 189 28.69 20.97 22.63
N LEU A 190 28.98 20.19 21.57
CA LEU A 190 28.38 18.88 21.38
C LEU A 190 28.81 17.90 22.49
N ARG A 191 30.09 17.93 22.89
CA ARG A 191 30.61 17.12 23.98
C ARG A 191 29.87 17.37 25.30
N GLN A 192 29.64 18.63 25.64
CA GLN A 192 28.98 19.00 26.91
C GLN A 192 27.50 18.57 26.91
N SER A 193 26.80 18.77 25.80
CA SER A 193 25.40 18.36 25.65
C SER A 193 25.23 16.83 25.58
N LEU A 194 26.13 16.12 24.88
CA LEU A 194 26.14 14.65 24.84
C LEU A 194 26.45 14.07 26.23
N ALA A 195 27.43 14.62 26.94
CA ALA A 195 27.74 14.23 28.32
C ALA A 195 26.53 14.41 29.23
N ALA A 196 25.81 15.54 29.13
CA ALA A 196 24.60 15.77 29.92
C ALA A 196 23.53 14.69 29.71
N VAL A 197 23.36 14.19 28.48
CA VAL A 197 22.40 13.12 28.16
C VAL A 197 22.89 11.75 28.66
N LEU A 198 24.16 11.41 28.44
CA LEU A 198 24.74 10.13 28.86
C LEU A 198 24.87 10.01 30.40
N CYS A 199 25.01 11.14 31.09
CA CYS A 199 25.07 11.22 32.55
C CYS A 199 23.68 11.30 33.23
N ASP A 200 22.60 11.52 32.49
CA ASP A 200 21.27 11.63 33.07
C ASP A 200 20.84 10.29 33.67
N ALA A 201 20.76 10.24 35.00
CA ALA A 201 20.41 9.04 35.76
C ALA A 201 19.04 8.48 35.38
N ARG A 202 18.11 9.32 34.88
CA ARG A 202 16.77 8.88 34.45
C ARG A 202 16.82 8.18 33.10
N LEU A 203 17.75 8.54 32.22
CA LEU A 203 17.86 8.02 30.86
C LEU A 203 18.79 6.81 30.78
N ARG A 204 19.74 6.70 31.72
CA ARG A 204 20.77 5.64 31.75
C ARG A 204 20.20 4.22 31.60
N PRO A 205 19.13 3.79 32.31
CA PRO A 205 18.58 2.45 32.13
C PRO A 205 18.06 2.20 30.71
N SER A 206 17.43 3.21 30.10
CA SER A 206 16.96 3.12 28.71
C SER A 206 18.11 3.04 27.71
N LEU A 207 19.12 3.89 27.87
CA LEU A 207 20.31 3.91 27.01
C LEU A 207 21.07 2.59 27.10
N GLN A 208 21.24 2.04 28.30
CA GLN A 208 21.87 0.72 28.50
C GLN A 208 21.05 -0.41 27.88
N ALA A 209 19.72 -0.39 28.04
CA ALA A 209 18.84 -1.37 27.40
C ALA A 209 18.86 -1.31 25.87
N LEU A 210 19.19 -0.14 25.30
CA LEU A 210 19.38 0.06 23.87
C LEU A 210 20.80 -0.29 23.38
N GLY A 211 21.70 -0.74 24.26
CA GLY A 211 23.08 -1.09 23.92
C GLY A 211 24.03 0.10 23.78
N VAL A 212 23.61 1.30 24.17
CA VAL A 212 24.47 2.49 24.11
C VAL A 212 25.53 2.39 25.21
N ASP A 213 26.80 2.32 24.82
CA ASP A 213 27.92 2.34 25.76
C ASP A 213 27.98 3.69 26.50
N VAL A 214 27.61 3.65 27.78
CA VAL A 214 27.73 4.78 28.71
C VAL A 214 29.10 4.66 29.39
N PRO A 215 30.07 5.53 29.07
CA PRO A 215 31.44 5.34 29.56
C PRO A 215 31.49 5.49 31.08
N ALA A 216 32.23 4.60 31.75
CA ALA A 216 32.40 4.64 33.20
C ALA A 216 33.03 5.95 33.70
N GLY A 217 33.82 6.63 32.85
CA GLY A 217 34.43 7.94 33.14
C GLY A 217 33.45 9.12 33.21
N TYR A 218 32.19 8.93 32.82
CA TYR A 218 31.09 9.90 32.97
C TYR A 218 30.24 9.63 34.21
N ALA A 219 30.61 8.66 35.05
CA ALA A 219 30.01 8.52 36.37
C ALA A 219 30.17 9.85 37.12
N ALA A 220 29.02 10.43 37.48
CA ALA A 220 28.91 11.74 38.12
C ALA A 220 30.11 12.01 39.02
N ALA A 221 30.89 13.04 38.70
CA ALA A 221 31.78 13.63 39.69
C ALA A 221 30.89 13.86 40.93
N PRO A 222 31.15 13.16 42.06
CA PRO A 222 30.35 13.37 43.25
C PRO A 222 30.46 14.85 43.57
N ALA A 223 29.33 15.52 43.76
CA ALA A 223 29.30 16.92 44.17
C ALA A 223 30.28 17.09 45.35
N GLU A 224 31.37 17.82 45.12
CA GLU A 224 32.47 17.97 46.05
C GLU A 224 31.93 18.53 47.39
N ARG A 225 31.96 17.72 48.44
CA ARG A 225 32.14 18.21 49.81
C ARG A 225 33.65 18.26 50.07
N PRO A 226 34.20 19.37 50.60
CA PRO A 226 35.63 19.49 50.81
C PRO A 226 36.03 18.79 52.10
N GLU A 227 36.64 17.61 52.01
CA GLU A 227 37.38 17.04 53.14
C GLU A 227 38.77 16.55 52.75
N ARG A 228 39.66 16.76 53.72
CA ARG A 228 41.13 16.70 53.70
C ARG A 228 41.71 15.31 53.34
N PRO A 229 42.98 15.29 52.89
CA PRO A 229 43.65 14.07 52.47
C PRO A 229 44.29 13.33 53.65
N ALA A 230 44.32 12.00 53.56
CA ALA A 230 45.37 11.17 54.16
C ALA A 230 45.64 9.91 53.31
N PRO A 231 46.86 9.34 53.35
CA PRO A 231 47.43 8.52 52.29
C PRO A 231 47.56 7.02 52.65
N GLY A 232 47.66 6.14 51.64
CA GLY A 232 48.33 4.85 51.82
C GLY A 232 47.88 3.65 50.98
N ALA A 233 48.66 3.36 49.91
CA ALA A 233 49.14 2.03 49.50
C ALA A 233 48.15 1.01 48.84
N PRO A 234 48.63 -0.13 48.27
CA PRO A 234 49.10 -0.18 46.88
C PRO A 234 48.50 -1.32 46.01
N ALA A 235 48.77 -1.16 44.70
CA ALA A 235 48.66 -2.07 43.56
C ALA A 235 48.46 -3.59 43.77
N ARG A 236 47.53 -4.17 42.99
CA ARG A 236 47.59 -5.56 42.51
C ARG A 236 47.00 -5.65 41.09
N GLY A 237 47.84 -6.11 40.16
CA GLY A 237 47.49 -6.40 38.78
C GLY A 237 46.76 -7.74 38.62
N SER A 238 46.11 -7.88 37.46
CA SER A 238 45.68 -9.17 36.94
C SER A 238 45.68 -9.10 35.42
N GLU A 239 46.77 -9.56 34.81
CA GLU A 239 46.84 -9.94 33.40
C GLU A 239 45.98 -11.19 33.18
N LEU A 240 45.03 -11.15 32.24
CA LEU A 240 44.34 -12.34 31.75
C LEU A 240 44.72 -12.56 30.28
N ARG A 241 45.47 -13.64 30.05
CA ARG A 241 45.86 -14.17 28.74
C ARG A 241 44.66 -14.74 27.98
N THR A 242 44.53 -14.37 26.71
CA THR A 242 43.74 -15.08 25.69
C THR A 242 44.60 -16.10 24.91
N PRO A 243 44.02 -17.23 24.43
CA PRO A 243 44.74 -18.24 23.66
C PRO A 243 44.83 -17.88 22.16
N PRO A 244 45.78 -18.46 21.38
CA PRO A 244 46.11 -17.99 20.04
C PRO A 244 45.17 -18.57 18.97
N GLU A 245 44.59 -17.67 18.16
CA GLU A 245 43.90 -17.99 16.92
C GLU A 245 44.88 -18.47 15.83
N GLY A 246 44.48 -19.54 15.14
CA GLY A 246 45.15 -20.06 13.96
C GLY A 246 45.11 -19.05 12.81
N LYS A 247 46.29 -18.69 12.30
CA LYS A 247 46.49 -17.81 11.15
C LYS A 247 45.91 -18.45 9.87
N VAL A 248 44.81 -17.88 9.38
CA VAL A 248 44.42 -17.96 7.96
C VAL A 248 45.28 -16.93 7.20
N PRO A 249 45.87 -17.25 6.03
CA PRO A 249 46.70 -16.32 5.28
C PRO A 249 45.89 -15.09 4.87
N ASN A 250 46.30 -13.94 5.40
CA ASN A 250 45.72 -12.64 5.16
C ASN A 250 46.12 -12.18 3.74
N VAL A 251 45.34 -12.58 2.73
CA VAL A 251 45.51 -12.09 1.35
C VAL A 251 44.98 -10.65 1.32
N LYS A 252 45.91 -9.68 1.34
CA LYS A 252 45.64 -8.27 1.01
C LYS A 252 45.22 -8.18 -0.47
N VAL A 253 43.97 -8.52 -0.77
CA VAL A 253 43.40 -8.17 -2.08
C VAL A 253 43.08 -6.68 -2.06
N SER A 254 43.65 -6.03 -3.05
CA SER A 254 44.11 -4.65 -3.04
C SER A 254 43.05 -3.68 -3.54
N ALA A 255 43.03 -2.47 -2.99
CA ALA A 255 42.38 -1.30 -3.58
C ALA A 255 42.92 -0.96 -4.99
N GLU A 256 43.84 -1.75 -5.53
CA GLU A 256 44.48 -1.62 -6.84
C GLU A 256 43.84 -2.46 -7.96
N ASP A 257 42.79 -3.26 -7.70
CA ASP A 257 42.15 -4.01 -8.79
C ASP A 257 41.54 -3.03 -9.82
N PRO A 258 41.99 -3.07 -11.09
CA PRO A 258 41.54 -2.14 -12.11
C PRO A 258 40.02 -2.17 -12.33
N PHE A 259 39.36 -3.31 -12.09
CA PHE A 259 37.91 -3.43 -12.19
C PHE A 259 37.19 -2.53 -11.19
N PHE A 260 37.54 -2.61 -9.91
CA PHE A 260 36.91 -1.79 -8.86
C PHE A 260 37.29 -0.32 -8.97
N ILE A 261 38.50 0.00 -9.42
CA ILE A 261 38.90 1.39 -9.71
C ILE A 261 37.99 1.97 -10.80
N CYS A 262 37.73 1.23 -11.88
CA CYS A 262 36.83 1.67 -12.94
C CYS A 262 35.37 1.80 -12.43
N LEU A 263 34.88 0.85 -11.63
CA LEU A 263 33.55 0.93 -11.01
C LEU A 263 33.40 2.18 -10.12
N ALA A 264 34.37 2.45 -9.25
CA ALA A 264 34.37 3.61 -8.36
C ALA A 264 34.40 4.94 -9.12
N LYS A 265 35.04 4.97 -10.30
CA LYS A 265 35.06 6.13 -11.21
C LYS A 265 33.81 6.24 -12.09
N GLY A 266 32.94 5.22 -12.11
CA GLY A 266 31.82 5.13 -13.06
C GLY A 266 32.25 4.92 -14.52
N ASP A 267 33.49 4.46 -14.74
CA ASP A 267 34.03 4.17 -16.07
C ASP A 267 33.54 2.80 -16.55
N ALA A 268 32.34 2.79 -17.15
CA ALA A 268 31.70 1.57 -17.63
C ALA A 268 32.54 0.82 -18.68
N ALA A 269 33.19 1.54 -19.60
CA ALA A 269 33.99 0.93 -20.67
C ALA A 269 35.26 0.29 -20.12
N GLY A 270 35.97 0.99 -19.23
CA GLY A 270 37.13 0.43 -18.53
C GLY A 270 36.76 -0.77 -17.66
N ALA A 271 35.63 -0.69 -16.95
CA ALA A 271 35.13 -1.80 -16.13
C ALA A 271 34.77 -3.02 -16.99
N GLU A 272 34.09 -2.84 -18.13
CA GLU A 272 33.79 -3.92 -19.09
C GLU A 272 35.08 -4.58 -19.62
N ALA A 273 36.10 -3.79 -19.98
CA ALA A 273 37.39 -4.32 -20.42
C ALA A 273 38.13 -5.08 -19.31
N ALA A 274 38.00 -4.63 -18.06
CA ALA A 274 38.59 -5.29 -16.90
C ALA A 274 37.94 -6.64 -16.56
N VAL A 275 36.68 -6.88 -16.97
CA VAL A 275 36.00 -8.18 -16.76
C VAL A 275 36.78 -9.35 -17.37
N GLU A 276 37.44 -9.14 -18.52
CA GLU A 276 38.23 -10.19 -19.18
C GLU A 276 39.44 -10.66 -18.35
N LYS A 277 39.90 -9.82 -17.42
CA LYS A 277 41.04 -10.09 -16.54
C LYS A 277 40.63 -10.69 -15.19
N LEU A 278 39.33 -10.73 -14.88
CA LEU A 278 38.84 -11.32 -13.64
C LEU A 278 39.11 -12.84 -13.64
N ARG A 279 39.48 -13.38 -12.47
CA ARG A 279 39.68 -14.83 -12.30
C ARG A 279 38.38 -15.57 -11.97
N GLY A 280 37.38 -14.85 -11.49
CA GLY A 280 36.07 -15.37 -11.11
C GLY A 280 35.16 -14.24 -10.63
N ALA A 281 33.85 -14.45 -10.69
CA ALA A 281 32.89 -13.47 -10.18
C ALA A 281 33.00 -13.28 -8.66
N ARG A 282 33.40 -14.34 -7.94
CA ARG A 282 33.51 -14.39 -6.46
C ARG A 282 34.88 -14.02 -5.90
N ALA A 283 35.86 -13.73 -6.76
CA ALA A 283 37.28 -13.78 -6.39
C ALA A 283 37.77 -12.59 -5.53
N LEU A 284 36.89 -11.76 -4.96
CA LEU A 284 37.26 -10.46 -4.38
C LEU A 284 36.63 -10.26 -2.98
N PRO A 285 37.43 -9.90 -1.96
CA PRO A 285 36.98 -9.80 -0.57
C PRO A 285 36.57 -8.38 -0.13
N PRO A 286 35.88 -8.25 1.02
CA PRO A 286 35.33 -9.34 1.84
C PRO A 286 33.81 -9.51 1.75
N LYS A 287 33.07 -8.66 1.02
CA LYS A 287 31.60 -8.63 1.14
C LYS A 287 30.77 -8.55 -0.14
N SER A 288 31.37 -8.34 -1.32
CA SER A 288 30.61 -8.25 -2.57
C SER A 288 31.35 -8.88 -3.74
N SER A 289 30.64 -9.69 -4.51
CA SER A 289 31.13 -10.23 -5.78
C SER A 289 31.33 -9.10 -6.81
N ALA A 290 32.14 -9.35 -7.84
CA ALA A 290 32.29 -8.40 -8.95
C ALA A 290 30.94 -8.08 -9.61
N PHE A 291 30.02 -9.05 -9.65
CA PHE A 291 28.67 -8.90 -10.18
C PHE A 291 27.81 -7.98 -9.30
N SER A 292 27.75 -8.25 -8.00
CA SER A 292 27.02 -7.43 -7.02
C SER A 292 27.56 -6.00 -6.97
N ALA A 293 28.89 -5.83 -7.00
CA ALA A 293 29.52 -4.53 -7.06
C ALA A 293 29.13 -3.74 -8.33
N ALA A 294 29.10 -4.37 -9.50
CA ALA A 294 28.66 -3.72 -10.74
C ALA A 294 27.19 -3.26 -10.68
N LEU A 295 26.30 -4.08 -10.09
CA LEU A 295 24.91 -3.69 -9.86
C LEU A 295 24.78 -2.53 -8.86
N ALA A 296 25.55 -2.55 -7.77
CA ALA A 296 25.55 -1.50 -6.75
C ALA A 296 25.97 -0.13 -7.32
N HIS A 297 26.89 -0.12 -8.30
CA HIS A 297 27.30 1.09 -9.02
C HIS A 297 26.33 1.49 -10.15
N GLY A 298 25.23 0.76 -10.35
CA GLY A 298 24.24 1.06 -11.38
C GLY A 298 24.76 0.84 -12.80
N LEU A 299 25.65 -0.14 -12.99
CA LEU A 299 26.27 -0.48 -14.28
C LEU A 299 25.81 -1.88 -14.76
N PRO A 300 24.54 -2.04 -15.18
CA PRO A 300 23.99 -3.33 -15.58
C PRO A 300 24.68 -3.92 -16.82
N GLY A 301 25.28 -3.10 -17.69
CA GLY A 301 26.08 -3.57 -18.83
C GLY A 301 27.35 -4.32 -18.39
N VAL A 302 28.06 -3.79 -17.39
CA VAL A 302 29.22 -4.44 -16.78
C VAL A 302 28.78 -5.74 -16.08
N ALA A 303 27.70 -5.69 -15.29
CA ALA A 303 27.15 -6.86 -14.61
C ALA A 303 26.75 -7.97 -15.61
N TRP A 304 26.13 -7.59 -16.74
CA TRP A 304 25.81 -8.51 -17.83
C TRP A 304 27.08 -9.15 -18.43
N ARG A 305 28.16 -8.39 -18.61
CA ARG A 305 29.43 -8.94 -19.09
C ARG A 305 30.03 -9.93 -18.09
N VAL A 306 29.98 -9.63 -16.79
CA VAL A 306 30.41 -10.54 -15.71
C VAL A 306 29.57 -11.82 -15.75
N TRP A 307 28.25 -11.72 -15.90
CA TRP A 307 27.35 -12.88 -16.00
C TRP A 307 27.68 -13.77 -17.19
N GLN A 308 27.91 -13.20 -18.37
CA GLN A 308 28.28 -13.95 -19.58
C GLN A 308 29.60 -14.70 -19.40
N ARG A 309 30.57 -14.11 -18.70
CA ARG A 309 31.89 -14.70 -18.50
C ARG A 309 31.89 -15.76 -17.39
N PHE A 310 31.11 -15.54 -16.34
CA PHE A 310 31.06 -16.37 -15.14
C PHE A 310 29.61 -16.77 -14.83
N PRO A 311 29.00 -17.63 -15.66
CA PRO A 311 27.61 -18.04 -15.48
C PRO A 311 27.44 -18.80 -14.15
N PRO A 312 26.23 -18.78 -13.54
CA PRO A 312 26.02 -19.26 -12.18
C PRO A 312 26.30 -20.76 -11.98
N GLU A 313 26.26 -21.56 -13.05
CA GLU A 313 26.58 -23.00 -13.04
C GLU A 313 28.08 -23.27 -12.90
N HIS A 314 28.93 -22.26 -13.15
CA HIS A 314 30.38 -22.39 -13.06
C HIS A 314 30.85 -22.30 -11.59
N PRO A 315 31.89 -23.04 -11.16
CA PRO A 315 32.41 -22.97 -9.79
C PRO A 315 32.87 -21.56 -9.36
N SER A 316 33.44 -20.81 -10.31
CA SER A 316 33.81 -19.39 -10.14
C SER A 316 32.73 -18.41 -10.63
N GLY A 317 31.53 -18.94 -10.88
CA GLY A 317 30.35 -18.26 -11.39
C GLY A 317 29.72 -17.27 -10.41
N VAL A 318 28.78 -16.46 -10.91
CA VAL A 318 27.96 -15.57 -10.09
C VAL A 318 27.18 -16.38 -9.04
N GLU A 319 27.23 -15.96 -7.78
CA GLU A 319 26.49 -16.58 -6.70
C GLU A 319 25.08 -15.98 -6.61
N VAL A 320 24.07 -16.69 -7.13
CA VAL A 320 22.69 -16.16 -7.19
C VAL A 320 22.03 -15.97 -5.81
N SER A 321 22.57 -16.62 -4.78
CA SER A 321 22.16 -16.49 -3.37
C SER A 321 22.81 -15.33 -2.63
N GLU A 322 23.67 -14.56 -3.30
CA GLU A 322 24.34 -13.41 -2.68
C GLU A 322 23.32 -12.35 -2.22
N CYS A 323 23.52 -11.91 -0.98
CA CYS A 323 22.78 -10.81 -0.36
C CYS A 323 23.77 -9.77 0.18
N ASP A 324 23.40 -8.50 0.11
CA ASP A 324 24.20 -7.43 0.70
C ASP A 324 23.98 -7.31 2.23
N ALA A 325 24.63 -6.32 2.85
CA ALA A 325 24.51 -6.07 4.30
C ALA A 325 23.10 -5.67 4.76
N SER A 326 22.24 -5.19 3.85
CA SER A 326 20.83 -4.88 4.11
C SER A 326 19.91 -6.09 3.90
N GLY A 327 20.47 -7.23 3.49
CA GLY A 327 19.74 -8.43 3.08
C GLY A 327 19.12 -8.30 1.68
N ASP A 328 19.51 -7.31 0.88
CA ASP A 328 19.05 -7.19 -0.50
C ASP A 328 19.71 -8.28 -1.36
N SER A 329 18.91 -9.15 -1.96
CA SER A 329 19.42 -10.12 -2.95
C SER A 329 19.77 -9.44 -4.27
N LEU A 330 20.46 -10.16 -5.16
CA LEU A 330 20.77 -9.65 -6.51
C LEU A 330 19.52 -9.17 -7.30
N LEU A 331 18.36 -9.80 -7.09
CA LEU A 331 17.08 -9.35 -7.68
C LEU A 331 16.64 -7.97 -7.15
N HIS A 332 16.89 -7.67 -5.87
CA HIS A 332 16.63 -6.34 -5.32
C HIS A 332 17.57 -5.31 -5.94
N SER A 333 18.87 -5.63 -6.00
CA SER A 333 19.90 -4.71 -6.48
C SER A 333 19.66 -4.29 -7.94
N ILE A 334 19.31 -5.22 -8.83
CA ILE A 334 19.03 -4.88 -10.23
C ILE A 334 17.76 -4.02 -10.39
N CYS A 335 16.73 -4.25 -9.56
CA CYS A 335 15.51 -3.43 -9.53
C CYS A 335 15.79 -1.98 -9.07
N ARG A 336 16.85 -1.73 -8.28
CA ARG A 336 17.24 -0.39 -7.83
C ARG A 336 17.99 0.42 -8.88
N SER A 337 18.38 -0.17 -10.00
CA SER A 337 19.15 0.54 -11.02
C SER A 337 18.47 1.87 -11.41
N LYS A 338 19.27 2.93 -11.50
CA LYS A 338 18.79 4.26 -11.93
C LYS A 338 18.39 4.25 -13.40
N LYS A 339 19.17 3.56 -14.23
CA LYS A 339 18.93 3.37 -15.65
C LYS A 339 18.53 1.93 -15.90
N PHE A 340 17.28 1.72 -16.33
CA PHE A 340 16.76 0.40 -16.64
C PHE A 340 16.55 0.31 -18.15
N ASP A 341 17.61 -0.10 -18.85
CA ASP A 341 17.60 -0.27 -20.29
C ASP A 341 17.29 -1.72 -20.67
N ARG A 342 17.31 -2.01 -21.98
CA ARG A 342 17.07 -3.36 -22.51
C ARG A 342 18.06 -4.39 -21.95
N LYS A 343 19.35 -4.03 -21.79
CA LYS A 343 20.36 -4.95 -21.25
C LYS A 343 20.10 -5.26 -19.78
N ALA A 344 19.70 -4.27 -18.98
CA ALA A 344 19.30 -4.48 -17.60
C ALA A 344 18.09 -5.41 -17.49
N PHE A 345 17.12 -5.28 -18.39
CA PHE A 345 15.97 -6.17 -18.45
C PHE A 345 16.33 -7.61 -18.88
N GLU A 346 17.22 -7.76 -19.87
CA GLU A 346 17.74 -9.07 -20.28
C GLU A 346 18.51 -9.75 -19.13
N LEU A 347 19.36 -8.99 -18.43
CA LEU A 347 20.05 -9.46 -17.23
C LEU A 347 19.08 -9.87 -16.13
N PHE A 348 18.06 -9.06 -15.84
CA PHE A 348 17.02 -9.39 -14.86
C PHE A 348 16.32 -10.71 -15.22
N SER A 349 15.96 -10.89 -16.49
CA SER A 349 15.25 -12.08 -16.95
C SER A 349 16.10 -13.34 -16.80
N GLN A 350 17.40 -13.27 -17.11
CA GLN A 350 18.32 -14.39 -16.89
C GLN A 350 18.52 -14.69 -15.40
N LEU A 351 18.74 -13.64 -14.60
CA LEU A 351 18.90 -13.77 -13.16
C LEU A 351 17.65 -14.40 -12.51
N LEU A 352 16.45 -13.93 -12.87
CA LEU A 352 15.20 -14.46 -12.31
C LEU A 352 15.00 -15.95 -12.58
N ARG A 353 15.40 -16.43 -13.77
CA ARG A 353 15.34 -17.84 -14.14
C ARG A 353 16.37 -18.68 -13.40
N ALA A 354 17.59 -18.17 -13.26
CA ALA A 354 18.67 -18.85 -12.56
C ALA A 354 18.48 -18.91 -11.04
N VAL A 355 17.77 -17.94 -10.45
CA VAL A 355 17.49 -17.90 -9.00
C VAL A 355 16.49 -19.02 -8.63
N PRO A 356 16.80 -19.86 -7.62
CA PRO A 356 15.88 -20.87 -7.07
C PRO A 356 14.54 -20.28 -6.60
N ALA A 357 13.48 -21.09 -6.60
CA ALA A 357 12.13 -20.63 -6.27
C ALA A 357 12.03 -19.99 -4.87
N GLU A 358 12.75 -20.54 -3.90
CA GLU A 358 12.82 -20.08 -2.51
C GLU A 358 13.36 -18.65 -2.43
N LEU A 359 14.39 -18.37 -3.23
CA LEU A 359 15.06 -17.07 -3.26
C LEU A 359 14.31 -16.03 -4.10
N ARG A 360 13.39 -16.43 -4.99
CA ARG A 360 12.47 -15.48 -5.66
C ARG A 360 11.49 -14.86 -4.66
N CYS A 361 11.17 -15.56 -3.59
CA CYS A 361 10.33 -15.10 -2.48
C CYS A 361 11.14 -14.42 -1.37
N HIS A 362 12.46 -14.26 -1.54
CA HIS A 362 13.35 -13.66 -0.53
C HIS A 362 12.91 -12.25 -0.14
N ARG A 363 13.04 -11.95 1.15
CA ARG A 363 12.73 -10.65 1.74
C ARG A 363 13.98 -10.09 2.41
N ASN A 364 14.28 -8.81 2.15
CA ASN A 364 15.40 -8.12 2.77
C ASN A 364 15.14 -7.78 4.25
N GLY A 365 16.08 -7.09 4.91
CA GLY A 365 15.95 -6.69 6.33
C GLY A 365 14.77 -5.75 6.63
N SER A 366 14.14 -5.16 5.61
CA SER A 366 12.91 -4.34 5.74
C SER A 366 11.64 -5.13 5.41
N GLY A 367 11.72 -6.45 5.23
CA GLY A 367 10.60 -7.31 4.83
C GLY A 367 10.16 -7.13 3.37
N GLN A 368 10.92 -6.39 2.57
CA GLN A 368 10.59 -6.11 1.17
C GLN A 368 11.10 -7.23 0.28
N SER A 369 10.28 -7.63 -0.70
CA SER A 369 10.73 -8.45 -1.83
C SER A 369 11.20 -7.57 -3.00
N PHE A 370 11.84 -8.17 -4.00
CA PHE A 370 12.27 -7.43 -5.19
C PHE A 370 11.10 -6.79 -5.95
N LEU A 371 9.88 -7.33 -5.82
CA LEU A 371 8.65 -6.78 -6.39
C LEU A 371 8.25 -5.45 -5.72
N HIS A 372 8.50 -5.28 -4.43
CA HIS A 372 8.28 -4.01 -3.73
C HIS A 372 9.21 -2.94 -4.31
N VAL A 373 10.48 -3.28 -4.49
CA VAL A 373 11.48 -2.39 -5.08
C VAL A 373 11.09 -2.01 -6.51
N ALA A 374 10.71 -2.99 -7.34
CA ALA A 374 10.27 -2.75 -8.71
C ALA A 374 9.00 -1.88 -8.76
N ALA A 375 8.03 -2.11 -7.88
CA ALA A 375 6.81 -1.28 -7.76
C ALA A 375 7.13 0.15 -7.31
N ALA A 376 8.01 0.34 -6.33
CA ALA A 376 8.44 1.64 -5.85
C ALA A 376 9.11 2.47 -6.96
N ARG A 377 9.81 1.81 -7.88
CA ARG A 377 10.47 2.41 -9.05
C ARG A 377 9.54 2.49 -10.28
N LEU A 378 8.30 2.03 -10.15
CA LEU A 378 7.32 1.91 -11.24
C LEU A 378 7.87 1.15 -12.47
N ASN A 379 8.69 0.13 -12.23
CA ASN A 379 9.26 -0.68 -13.31
C ASN A 379 8.29 -1.78 -13.73
N THR A 380 7.27 -1.39 -14.49
CA THR A 380 6.19 -2.31 -14.91
C THR A 380 6.68 -3.45 -15.80
N GLN A 381 7.83 -3.30 -16.48
CA GLN A 381 8.45 -4.35 -17.29
C GLN A 381 8.94 -5.51 -16.43
N ILE A 382 9.67 -5.22 -15.34
CA ILE A 382 10.10 -6.25 -14.37
C ILE A 382 8.89 -6.96 -13.77
N LEU A 383 7.90 -6.20 -13.33
CA LEU A 383 6.70 -6.73 -12.69
C LEU A 383 5.93 -7.66 -13.64
N ALA A 384 5.77 -7.24 -14.91
CA ALA A 384 5.09 -8.04 -15.92
C ALA A 384 5.89 -9.29 -16.29
N ALA A 385 7.21 -9.17 -16.53
CA ALA A 385 8.05 -10.32 -16.84
C ALA A 385 8.05 -11.37 -15.72
N SER A 386 8.07 -10.91 -14.47
CA SER A 386 8.01 -11.79 -13.30
C SER A 386 6.73 -12.62 -13.26
N LEU A 387 5.59 -12.00 -13.57
CA LEU A 387 4.28 -12.65 -13.58
C LEU A 387 4.08 -13.57 -14.79
N THR A 388 4.64 -13.22 -15.94
CA THR A 388 4.60 -14.02 -17.17
C THR A 388 5.42 -15.30 -17.01
N ASP A 389 6.67 -15.18 -16.56
CA ASP A 389 7.58 -16.32 -16.44
C ASP A 389 7.27 -17.16 -15.20
N PHE A 390 6.78 -16.52 -14.12
CA PHE A 390 6.53 -17.18 -12.83
C PHE A 390 5.18 -16.75 -12.20
N PRO A 391 4.04 -17.30 -12.65
CA PRO A 391 2.72 -17.00 -12.08
C PRO A 391 2.61 -17.22 -10.57
N ALA A 392 3.44 -18.10 -10.00
CA ALA A 392 3.52 -18.36 -8.57
C ALA A 392 3.94 -17.14 -7.73
N LEU A 393 4.47 -16.08 -8.36
CA LEU A 393 4.79 -14.82 -7.68
C LEU A 393 3.58 -13.89 -7.48
N ALA A 394 2.43 -14.20 -8.09
CA ALA A 394 1.24 -13.34 -7.97
C ALA A 394 0.80 -13.06 -6.52
N PRO A 395 0.79 -14.03 -5.58
CA PRO A 395 0.44 -13.76 -4.18
C PRO A 395 1.37 -12.75 -3.48
N LEU A 396 2.64 -12.65 -3.90
CA LEU A 396 3.59 -11.71 -3.31
C LEU A 396 3.23 -10.23 -3.59
N PHE A 397 2.36 -9.95 -4.56
CA PHE A 397 1.87 -8.59 -4.84
C PHE A 397 0.93 -8.05 -3.76
N ALA A 398 0.27 -8.94 -3.01
CA ALA A 398 -0.59 -8.58 -1.88
C ALA A 398 0.16 -8.62 -0.54
N GLN A 399 1.31 -9.30 -0.48
CA GLN A 399 2.06 -9.46 0.76
C GLN A 399 2.69 -8.12 1.20
N GLN A 400 2.49 -7.77 2.47
CA GLN A 400 3.02 -6.52 3.03
C GLN A 400 4.47 -6.66 3.51
N ASP A 401 5.24 -5.58 3.42
CA ASP A 401 6.56 -5.44 4.05
C ASP A 401 6.44 -5.05 5.54
N SER A 402 7.57 -4.80 6.21
CA SER A 402 7.59 -4.43 7.63
C SER A 402 6.96 -3.06 7.93
N ALA A 403 6.63 -2.26 6.91
CA ALA A 403 5.93 -0.99 7.02
C ALA A 403 4.44 -1.10 6.61
N GLY A 404 3.93 -2.32 6.39
CA GLY A 404 2.55 -2.57 5.97
C GLY A 404 2.29 -2.27 4.49
N ALA A 405 3.32 -1.98 3.68
CA ALA A 405 3.15 -1.68 2.26
C ALA A 405 3.28 -2.96 1.43
N SER A 406 2.30 -3.24 0.57
CA SER A 406 2.40 -4.27 -0.48
C SER A 406 2.82 -3.66 -1.82
N PRO A 407 3.36 -4.45 -2.79
CA PRO A 407 3.62 -3.95 -4.13
C PRO A 407 2.39 -3.30 -4.79
N MET A 408 1.20 -3.89 -4.61
CA MET A 408 -0.05 -3.29 -5.09
C MET A 408 -0.34 -1.92 -4.46
N SER A 409 -0.20 -1.79 -3.12
CA SER A 409 -0.42 -0.51 -2.44
C SER A 409 0.56 0.57 -2.89
N ILE A 410 1.80 0.20 -3.23
CA ILE A 410 2.81 1.11 -3.77
C ILE A 410 2.41 1.57 -5.18
N LEU A 411 1.93 0.68 -6.04
CA LEU A 411 1.40 1.05 -7.36
C LEU A 411 0.15 1.94 -7.25
N ALA A 412 -0.74 1.68 -6.29
CA ALA A 412 -1.90 2.52 -6.01
C ALA A 412 -1.48 3.95 -5.62
N LYS A 413 -0.45 4.09 -4.75
CA LYS A 413 0.11 5.40 -4.38
C LYS A 413 0.66 6.14 -5.60
N HIS A 414 1.39 5.47 -6.49
CA HIS A 414 1.86 6.06 -7.75
C HIS A 414 0.72 6.50 -8.66
N LEU A 415 -0.35 5.71 -8.76
CA LEU A 415 -1.53 6.07 -9.54
C LEU A 415 -2.22 7.30 -8.96
N ALA A 416 -2.40 7.37 -7.63
CA ALA A 416 -3.00 8.52 -6.96
C ALA A 416 -2.15 9.79 -7.07
N ALA A 417 -0.82 9.67 -7.04
CA ALA A 417 0.09 10.79 -7.23
C ALA A 417 0.00 11.44 -8.62
N ARG A 418 -0.51 10.71 -9.63
CA ARG A 418 -0.80 11.23 -10.98
C ARG A 418 -2.17 11.91 -11.09
N GLY A 419 -2.89 12.03 -9.98
CA GLY A 419 -4.27 12.50 -9.89
C GLY A 419 -5.13 11.41 -9.27
N ARG A 420 -5.71 11.69 -8.09
CA ARG A 420 -6.56 10.74 -7.37
C ARG A 420 -7.73 10.35 -8.26
N PRO A 421 -7.85 9.09 -8.70
CA PRO A 421 -9.00 8.66 -9.48
C PRO A 421 -10.26 8.86 -8.63
N GLN A 422 -11.22 9.59 -9.16
CA GLN A 422 -12.53 9.75 -8.54
C GLN A 422 -13.54 8.88 -9.29
N PRO A 423 -14.54 8.34 -8.58
CA PRO A 423 -15.69 7.78 -9.29
C PRO A 423 -16.28 8.89 -10.17
N PRO A 424 -16.71 8.58 -11.41
CA PRO A 424 -17.40 9.57 -12.22
C PRO A 424 -18.58 10.12 -11.42
N CYS A 425 -18.69 11.45 -11.37
CA CYS A 425 -19.83 12.07 -10.74
C CYS A 425 -21.07 11.58 -11.48
N THR A 426 -22.07 11.07 -10.75
CA THR A 426 -23.41 10.84 -11.28
C THR A 426 -24.00 12.20 -11.61
N GLU A 427 -23.59 12.78 -12.75
CA GLU A 427 -24.33 13.89 -13.33
C GLU A 427 -25.77 13.43 -13.45
N GLN A 428 -26.68 14.27 -12.91
CA GLN A 428 -28.09 13.95 -12.73
C GLN A 428 -28.63 13.27 -13.98
N ASN A 429 -28.81 11.95 -13.88
CA ASN A 429 -29.28 11.18 -15.01
C ASN A 429 -30.65 11.72 -15.36
N LYS A 430 -30.76 12.35 -16.54
CA LYS A 430 -32.05 12.77 -17.08
C LYS A 430 -32.92 11.53 -17.13
N ALA A 431 -34.15 11.65 -16.62
CA ALA A 431 -35.11 10.56 -16.66
C ALA A 431 -35.18 10.01 -18.10
N PHE A 432 -34.93 8.72 -18.25
CA PHE A 432 -35.04 8.06 -19.55
C PHE A 432 -36.50 8.17 -20.01
N GLU A 433 -36.73 8.72 -21.19
CA GLU A 433 -38.09 8.85 -21.74
C GLU A 433 -38.67 7.47 -21.99
N ALA A 434 -39.68 7.12 -21.19
CA ALA A 434 -40.33 5.82 -21.23
C ALA A 434 -40.91 5.56 -22.62
N HIS A 435 -40.53 4.43 -23.22
CA HIS A 435 -41.14 3.99 -24.46
C HIS A 435 -42.43 3.23 -24.13
N THR A 436 -43.56 3.64 -24.73
CA THR A 436 -44.82 2.92 -24.56
C THR A 436 -44.71 1.53 -25.21
N PRO A 437 -44.77 0.45 -24.42
CA PRO A 437 -44.55 -0.90 -24.96
C PRO A 437 -45.72 -1.31 -25.87
N SER A 438 -45.43 -1.83 -27.06
CA SER A 438 -46.39 -2.28 -28.07
C SER A 438 -45.86 -3.50 -28.85
N GLY A 439 -46.74 -4.19 -29.57
CA GLY A 439 -46.41 -5.37 -30.38
C GLY A 439 -46.61 -6.71 -29.66
N ALA A 440 -46.15 -7.79 -30.31
CA ALA A 440 -46.26 -9.15 -29.78
C ALA A 440 -45.34 -9.38 -28.57
N GLU A 441 -45.62 -10.42 -27.78
CA GLU A 441 -44.71 -10.85 -26.72
C GLU A 441 -43.60 -11.72 -27.29
N VAL A 442 -42.37 -11.45 -26.86
CA VAL A 442 -41.17 -12.19 -27.22
C VAL A 442 -40.59 -12.78 -25.94
N GLU A 443 -40.16 -14.05 -26.02
CA GLU A 443 -39.51 -14.73 -24.90
C GLU A 443 -38.00 -14.49 -24.93
N VAL A 444 -37.45 -13.95 -23.85
CA VAL A 444 -36.01 -13.80 -23.62
C VAL A 444 -35.56 -14.93 -22.69
N GLU A 445 -34.79 -15.86 -23.22
CA GLU A 445 -34.24 -16.99 -22.49
C GLU A 445 -32.89 -16.62 -21.87
N VAL A 446 -32.77 -16.73 -20.55
CA VAL A 446 -31.56 -16.47 -19.77
C VAL A 446 -31.16 -17.74 -19.01
N GLU A 447 -29.88 -18.08 -19.03
CA GLU A 447 -29.33 -19.14 -18.19
C GLU A 447 -28.84 -18.53 -16.87
N ASP A 448 -29.77 -18.41 -15.93
CA ASP A 448 -29.56 -17.85 -14.60
C ASP A 448 -28.71 -18.75 -13.72
N GLU A 449 -27.74 -18.18 -13.01
CA GLU A 449 -26.81 -18.94 -12.17
C GLU A 449 -27.49 -19.66 -11.00
N VAL A 450 -28.57 -19.07 -10.45
CA VAL A 450 -29.29 -19.62 -9.29
C VAL A 450 -30.47 -20.47 -9.73
N SER A 451 -31.23 -19.97 -10.71
CA SER A 451 -32.52 -20.52 -11.11
C SER A 451 -32.42 -21.44 -12.33
N GLY A 452 -31.24 -21.56 -12.94
CA GLY A 452 -31.05 -22.26 -14.20
C GLY A 452 -31.74 -21.53 -15.35
N LYS A 453 -32.45 -22.26 -16.19
CA LYS A 453 -33.05 -21.70 -17.40
C LYS A 453 -34.34 -20.91 -17.10
N VAL A 454 -34.31 -19.60 -17.30
CA VAL A 454 -35.44 -18.67 -17.05
C VAL A 454 -35.90 -18.05 -18.38
N CYS A 455 -37.21 -18.03 -18.62
CA CYS A 455 -37.82 -17.33 -19.76
C CYS A 455 -38.56 -16.08 -19.27
N LEU A 456 -38.10 -14.91 -19.70
CA LEU A 456 -38.75 -13.63 -19.42
C LEU A 456 -39.61 -13.21 -20.62
N ARG A 457 -40.77 -12.61 -20.39
CA ARG A 457 -41.68 -12.17 -21.46
C ARG A 457 -41.76 -10.66 -21.53
N PHE A 458 -41.47 -10.10 -22.70
CA PHE A 458 -41.50 -8.66 -22.94
C PHE A 458 -42.13 -8.31 -24.28
N LYS A 459 -42.62 -7.07 -24.42
CA LYS A 459 -43.16 -6.57 -25.69
C LYS A 459 -42.05 -6.36 -26.71
N GLU A 460 -42.32 -6.76 -27.94
CA GLU A 460 -41.42 -6.65 -29.09
C GLU A 460 -40.81 -5.24 -29.24
N SER A 461 -41.60 -4.18 -29.05
CA SER A 461 -41.11 -2.81 -29.19
C SER A 461 -39.95 -2.47 -28.24
N VAL A 462 -39.91 -3.09 -27.06
CA VAL A 462 -38.84 -2.89 -26.07
C VAL A 462 -37.54 -3.50 -26.57
N LEU A 463 -37.60 -4.71 -27.12
CA LEU A 463 -36.43 -5.41 -27.66
C LEU A 463 -35.90 -4.77 -28.95
N ARG A 464 -36.76 -4.11 -29.74
CA ARG A 464 -36.33 -3.38 -30.94
C ARG A 464 -35.42 -2.18 -30.64
N LEU A 465 -35.36 -1.71 -29.39
CA LEU A 465 -34.38 -0.71 -28.95
C LEU A 465 -32.96 -1.26 -28.90
N SER A 466 -32.81 -2.59 -28.83
CA SER A 466 -31.55 -3.28 -29.09
C SER A 466 -31.43 -3.57 -30.58
N GLN A 467 -30.39 -3.03 -31.22
CA GLN A 467 -30.08 -3.36 -32.61
C GLN A 467 -29.88 -4.87 -32.80
N ARG A 468 -29.23 -5.53 -31.83
CA ARG A 468 -28.89 -6.95 -31.92
C ARG A 468 -30.09 -7.87 -31.66
N CYS A 469 -30.91 -7.58 -30.64
CA CYS A 469 -32.13 -8.37 -30.43
C CYS A 469 -33.07 -8.24 -31.64
N SER A 470 -33.12 -7.07 -32.28
CA SER A 470 -33.87 -6.85 -33.51
C SER A 470 -33.37 -7.74 -34.66
N GLU A 471 -32.06 -7.93 -34.81
CA GLU A 471 -31.46 -8.85 -35.79
C GLU A 471 -31.80 -10.31 -35.47
N GLU A 472 -31.66 -10.73 -34.22
CA GLU A 472 -31.95 -12.11 -33.78
C GLU A 472 -33.44 -12.45 -33.95
N MET A 473 -34.34 -11.53 -33.62
CA MET A 473 -35.79 -11.69 -33.84
C MET A 473 -36.17 -11.79 -35.32
N ARG A 474 -35.42 -11.17 -36.25
CA ARG A 474 -35.66 -11.37 -37.69
C ARG A 474 -35.34 -12.78 -38.13
N THR A 475 -34.42 -13.44 -37.46
CA THR A 475 -33.99 -14.82 -37.76
C THR A 475 -34.78 -15.87 -36.99
N GLN A 476 -35.29 -15.55 -35.80
CA GLN A 476 -36.00 -16.47 -34.91
C GLN A 476 -37.35 -15.84 -34.50
N SER A 477 -38.45 -16.51 -34.81
CA SER A 477 -39.77 -15.88 -34.83
C SER A 477 -40.41 -15.53 -33.48
N ALA A 478 -39.81 -15.86 -32.33
CA ALA A 478 -40.40 -15.51 -31.03
C ALA A 478 -39.45 -15.55 -29.82
N LYS A 479 -38.15 -15.81 -30.02
CA LYS A 479 -37.26 -16.15 -28.92
C LYS A 479 -35.86 -15.56 -29.09
N VAL A 480 -35.38 -14.90 -28.04
CA VAL A 480 -34.02 -14.34 -27.97
C VAL A 480 -33.28 -15.07 -26.87
N LYS A 481 -32.13 -15.68 -27.20
CA LYS A 481 -31.31 -16.41 -26.21
C LYS A 481 -30.14 -15.55 -25.76
N VAL A 482 -30.09 -15.24 -24.46
CA VAL A 482 -28.99 -14.47 -23.88
C VAL A 482 -27.74 -15.34 -23.75
N ASP A 483 -26.65 -14.88 -24.36
CA ASP A 483 -25.30 -15.44 -24.20
C ASP A 483 -24.87 -15.49 -22.71
N PRO A 484 -24.70 -16.71 -22.12
CA PRO A 484 -24.33 -16.86 -20.71
C PRO A 484 -22.90 -16.36 -20.41
N GLY A 485 -22.05 -16.19 -21.42
CA GLY A 485 -20.74 -15.55 -21.23
C GLY A 485 -20.84 -14.05 -20.93
N VAL A 486 -21.99 -13.45 -21.17
CA VAL A 486 -22.23 -12.00 -21.04
C VAL A 486 -23.09 -11.69 -19.81
N CYS A 487 -24.15 -12.46 -19.58
CA CYS A 487 -25.06 -12.26 -18.44
C CYS A 487 -25.67 -13.60 -18.02
N ARG A 488 -25.58 -13.91 -16.72
CA ARG A 488 -26.16 -15.10 -16.07
C ARG A 488 -27.13 -14.71 -14.93
N SER A 489 -27.64 -13.48 -14.96
CA SER A 489 -28.60 -12.98 -13.98
C SER A 489 -29.86 -12.59 -14.72
N ALA A 490 -30.91 -13.40 -14.56
CA ALA A 490 -32.23 -13.08 -15.08
C ALA A 490 -32.74 -11.76 -14.50
N ARG A 491 -32.37 -11.44 -13.25
CA ARG A 491 -32.67 -10.14 -12.63
C ARG A 491 -32.01 -8.99 -13.36
N ALA A 492 -30.72 -9.08 -13.70
CA ALA A 492 -30.03 -8.03 -14.46
C ALA A 492 -30.66 -7.82 -15.85
N VAL A 493 -31.05 -8.90 -16.54
CA VAL A 493 -31.76 -8.80 -17.84
C VAL A 493 -33.14 -8.18 -17.66
N SER A 494 -33.91 -8.61 -16.65
CA SER A 494 -35.23 -8.06 -16.36
C SER A 494 -35.16 -6.55 -16.05
N GLU A 495 -34.20 -6.13 -15.23
CA GLU A 495 -33.98 -4.73 -14.88
C GLU A 495 -33.55 -3.89 -16.10
N ALA A 496 -32.73 -4.45 -17.00
CA ALA A 496 -32.40 -3.80 -18.27
C ALA A 496 -33.67 -3.52 -19.10
N LEU A 497 -34.55 -4.50 -19.20
CA LEU A 497 -35.77 -4.42 -20.02
C LEU A 497 -36.82 -3.53 -19.35
N ASN A 498 -36.95 -3.58 -18.03
CA ASN A 498 -37.77 -2.66 -17.25
C ASN A 498 -37.29 -1.20 -17.37
N PHE A 499 -35.98 -0.97 -17.38
CA PHE A 499 -35.41 0.37 -17.61
C PHE A 499 -35.83 0.95 -18.96
N LEU A 500 -35.86 0.12 -20.01
CA LEU A 500 -36.34 0.53 -21.33
C LEU A 500 -37.83 0.89 -21.36
N THR A 501 -38.61 0.42 -20.39
CA THR A 501 -40.01 0.84 -20.18
C THR A 501 -40.15 2.05 -19.26
N GLY A 502 -39.03 2.67 -18.85
CA GLY A 502 -39.00 3.85 -17.99
C GLY A 502 -38.94 3.58 -16.49
N GLN A 503 -38.75 2.32 -16.07
CA GLN A 503 -38.57 2.01 -14.64
C GLN A 503 -37.14 2.34 -14.18
N PRO A 504 -36.94 2.82 -12.95
CA PRO A 504 -35.60 3.03 -12.43
C PRO A 504 -34.89 1.69 -12.16
N LEU A 505 -33.56 1.66 -12.29
CA LEU A 505 -32.77 0.49 -11.90
C LEU A 505 -32.78 0.30 -10.39
N THR A 506 -33.03 -0.92 -9.94
CA THR A 506 -33.05 -1.29 -8.51
C THR A 506 -31.89 -2.21 -8.08
N LEU A 507 -31.00 -2.57 -9.02
CA LEU A 507 -29.85 -3.42 -8.74
C LEU A 507 -28.87 -2.75 -7.78
N SER A 508 -28.50 -3.47 -6.72
CA SER A 508 -27.52 -3.03 -5.72
C SER A 508 -26.23 -3.83 -5.75
N GLU A 509 -26.25 -5.05 -6.28
CA GLU A 509 -25.10 -5.96 -6.25
C GLU A 509 -24.14 -5.68 -7.41
N SER A 510 -22.85 -5.52 -7.10
CA SER A 510 -21.81 -5.20 -8.08
C SER A 510 -21.67 -6.25 -9.18
N ARG A 511 -21.95 -7.54 -8.88
CA ARG A 511 -21.90 -8.62 -9.88
C ARG A 511 -23.04 -8.48 -10.90
N GLU A 512 -24.25 -8.21 -10.44
CA GLU A 512 -25.41 -7.99 -11.30
C GLU A 512 -25.24 -6.71 -12.14
N LEU A 513 -24.72 -5.64 -11.54
CA LEU A 513 -24.41 -4.39 -12.24
C LEU A 513 -23.33 -4.58 -13.34
N TRP A 514 -22.31 -5.39 -13.08
CA TRP A 514 -21.32 -5.77 -14.09
C TRP A 514 -21.93 -6.57 -15.25
N GLN A 515 -22.80 -7.53 -14.95
CA GLN A 515 -23.50 -8.32 -15.97
C GLN A 515 -24.46 -7.43 -16.78
N LEU A 516 -25.17 -6.49 -16.14
CA LEU A 516 -26.00 -5.48 -16.80
C LEU A 516 -25.17 -4.61 -17.76
N LEU A 517 -23.99 -4.14 -17.33
CA LEU A 517 -23.09 -3.35 -18.17
C LEU A 517 -22.59 -4.17 -19.37
N SER A 518 -22.20 -5.42 -19.16
CA SER A 518 -21.74 -6.32 -20.21
C SER A 518 -22.86 -6.62 -21.23
N PHE A 519 -24.06 -6.91 -20.72
CA PHE A 519 -25.28 -7.12 -21.51
C PHE A 519 -25.61 -5.90 -22.37
N SER A 520 -25.64 -4.72 -21.77
CA SER A 520 -25.98 -3.48 -22.46
C SER A 520 -24.99 -3.11 -23.57
N VAL A 521 -23.70 -3.45 -23.44
CA VAL A 521 -22.73 -3.29 -24.53
C VAL A 521 -22.91 -4.36 -25.61
N ARG A 522 -23.00 -5.64 -25.24
CA ARG A 522 -23.09 -6.76 -26.20
C ARG A 522 -24.32 -6.65 -27.10
N TYR A 523 -25.45 -6.25 -26.53
CA TYR A 523 -26.73 -6.11 -27.21
C TYR A 523 -26.99 -4.66 -27.66
N ARG A 524 -26.00 -3.76 -27.57
CA ARG A 524 -26.10 -2.36 -28.03
C ARG A 524 -27.35 -1.66 -27.50
N LEU A 525 -27.62 -1.80 -26.20
CA LEU A 525 -28.70 -1.10 -25.52
C LEU A 525 -28.41 0.42 -25.45
N PRO A 526 -29.44 1.24 -25.19
CA PRO A 526 -29.31 2.69 -25.05
C PRO A 526 -28.15 3.12 -24.14
N ARG A 527 -27.54 4.24 -24.50
CA ARG A 527 -26.34 4.76 -23.82
C ARG A 527 -26.63 5.10 -22.36
N GLU A 528 -27.83 5.55 -22.09
CA GLU A 528 -28.32 5.98 -20.77
C GLU A 528 -28.30 4.81 -19.79
N LEU A 529 -28.76 3.63 -20.21
CA LEU A 529 -28.68 2.41 -19.40
C LEU A 529 -27.23 2.04 -19.07
N ARG A 530 -26.33 2.14 -20.05
CA ARG A 530 -24.89 1.89 -19.86
C ARG A 530 -24.28 2.87 -18.86
N GLN A 531 -24.59 4.15 -19.01
CA GLN A 531 -24.10 5.20 -18.11
C GLN A 531 -24.60 4.97 -16.69
N HIS A 532 -25.89 4.69 -16.50
CA HIS A 532 -26.45 4.34 -15.21
C HIS A 532 -25.79 3.11 -14.59
N ALA A 533 -25.70 2.00 -15.33
CA ALA A 533 -25.10 0.76 -14.85
C ALA A 533 -23.62 0.97 -14.47
N SER A 534 -22.86 1.69 -15.31
CA SER A 534 -21.45 2.00 -15.02
C SER A 534 -21.29 2.88 -13.79
N ALA A 535 -22.09 3.94 -13.65
CA ALA A 535 -22.00 4.85 -12.51
C ALA A 535 -22.38 4.16 -11.19
N ALA A 536 -23.48 3.39 -11.19
CA ALA A 536 -23.90 2.60 -10.04
C ALA A 536 -22.84 1.54 -9.67
N LEU A 537 -22.24 0.87 -10.66
CA LEU A 537 -21.17 -0.10 -10.42
C LEU A 537 -19.94 0.56 -9.80
N LEU A 538 -19.47 1.68 -10.35
CA LEU A 538 -18.26 2.37 -9.90
C LEU A 538 -18.43 2.94 -8.48
N ASP A 539 -19.62 3.40 -8.12
CA ASP A 539 -19.90 3.87 -6.75
C ASP A 539 -19.72 2.73 -5.72
N ARG A 540 -20.16 1.52 -6.08
CA ARG A 540 -20.07 0.31 -5.24
C ARG A 540 -18.70 -0.33 -5.14
N LEU A 541 -17.74 0.02 -6.00
CA LEU A 541 -16.41 -0.64 -6.01
C LEU A 541 -15.57 -0.40 -4.75
N LYS A 542 -15.98 0.51 -3.86
CA LYS A 542 -15.32 0.71 -2.57
C LYS A 542 -15.75 -0.33 -1.52
N ASP A 543 -16.90 -0.96 -1.73
CA ASP A 543 -17.46 -1.93 -0.81
C ASP A 543 -16.66 -3.24 -0.90
N LYS A 544 -16.36 -3.88 0.24
CA LYS A 544 -15.59 -5.14 0.29
C LYS A 544 -16.26 -6.26 -0.51
N GLU A 545 -17.58 -6.26 -0.58
CA GLU A 545 -18.40 -7.21 -1.35
C GLU A 545 -18.11 -7.15 -2.86
N SER A 546 -17.66 -6.00 -3.35
CA SER A 546 -17.32 -5.77 -4.76
C SER A 546 -15.97 -6.36 -5.17
N ALA A 547 -15.18 -6.91 -4.24
CA ALA A 547 -13.84 -7.42 -4.50
C ALA A 547 -13.80 -8.51 -5.58
N ALA A 548 -14.85 -9.34 -5.69
CA ALA A 548 -14.94 -10.38 -6.72
C ALA A 548 -15.08 -9.83 -8.16
N VAL A 549 -15.58 -8.60 -8.30
CA VAL A 549 -15.88 -7.99 -9.61
C VAL A 549 -14.68 -7.23 -10.18
N LEU A 550 -13.81 -6.72 -9.32
CA LEU A 550 -12.63 -5.94 -9.70
C LEU A 550 -11.71 -6.68 -10.71
N PRO A 551 -11.36 -7.97 -10.54
CA PRO A 551 -10.56 -8.70 -11.52
C PRO A 551 -11.19 -8.76 -12.91
N MET A 552 -12.53 -8.91 -12.97
CA MET A 552 -13.27 -8.94 -14.23
C MET A 552 -13.24 -7.57 -14.90
N LEU A 553 -13.46 -6.51 -14.13
CA LEU A 553 -13.43 -5.14 -14.62
C LEU A 553 -12.05 -4.70 -15.13
N VAL A 554 -10.96 -5.11 -14.47
CA VAL A 554 -9.60 -4.80 -14.94
C VAL A 554 -9.32 -5.46 -16.29
N ARG A 555 -9.81 -6.69 -16.52
CA ARG A 555 -9.61 -7.41 -17.78
C ARG A 555 -10.57 -7.00 -18.89
N GLY A 556 -11.83 -6.74 -18.54
CA GLY A 556 -12.94 -6.55 -19.47
C GLY A 556 -13.48 -5.13 -19.56
N GLY A 557 -13.00 -4.19 -18.74
CA GLY A 557 -13.58 -2.86 -18.62
C GLY A 557 -13.62 -2.08 -19.94
N GLN A 558 -12.59 -2.20 -20.77
CA GLN A 558 -12.58 -1.58 -22.10
C GLN A 558 -13.65 -2.18 -23.03
N ALA A 559 -13.78 -3.51 -23.04
CA ALA A 559 -14.80 -4.20 -23.84
C ALA A 559 -16.22 -3.91 -23.33
N ALA A 560 -16.37 -3.66 -22.03
CA ALA A 560 -17.60 -3.19 -21.39
C ALA A 560 -17.84 -1.68 -21.54
N GLY A 561 -17.05 -0.99 -22.36
CA GLY A 561 -17.27 0.42 -22.70
C GLY A 561 -16.88 1.42 -21.63
N LEU A 562 -16.15 1.02 -20.58
CA LEU A 562 -15.62 1.96 -19.59
C LEU A 562 -14.60 2.90 -20.23
N THR A 563 -14.75 4.18 -19.93
CA THR A 563 -13.83 5.25 -20.32
C THR A 563 -12.47 5.11 -19.61
N ALA A 564 -11.44 5.78 -20.12
CA ALA A 564 -10.11 5.71 -19.51
C ALA A 564 -10.07 6.20 -18.03
N PRO A 565 -10.77 7.27 -17.64
CA PRO A 565 -10.87 7.66 -16.23
C PRO A 565 -11.52 6.58 -15.35
N GLU A 566 -12.60 5.97 -15.82
CA GLU A 566 -13.32 4.92 -15.08
C GLU A 566 -12.44 3.67 -14.90
N ARG A 567 -11.72 3.25 -15.96
CA ARG A 567 -10.77 2.13 -15.86
C ARG A 567 -9.62 2.41 -14.90
N ARG A 568 -9.13 3.66 -14.84
CA ARG A 568 -8.13 4.06 -13.83
C ARG A 568 -8.68 4.00 -12.42
N TYR A 569 -9.95 4.36 -12.23
CA TYR A 569 -10.61 4.23 -10.94
C TYR A 569 -10.79 2.75 -10.54
N VAL A 570 -11.24 1.89 -11.46
CA VAL A 570 -11.26 0.42 -11.27
C VAL A 570 -9.87 -0.10 -10.90
N LEU A 571 -8.84 0.30 -11.63
CA LEU A 571 -7.45 -0.09 -11.36
C LEU A 571 -7.01 0.34 -9.96
N TYR A 572 -7.36 1.55 -9.54
CA TYR A 572 -7.08 2.04 -8.20
C TYR A 572 -7.76 1.16 -7.13
N CYS A 573 -9.05 0.89 -7.26
CA CYS A 573 -9.80 0.01 -6.35
C CYS A 573 -9.20 -1.40 -6.29
N MET A 574 -8.79 -1.96 -7.43
CA MET A 574 -8.11 -3.26 -7.49
C MET A 574 -6.78 -3.22 -6.71
N LEU A 575 -5.96 -2.21 -6.93
CA LEU A 575 -4.63 -2.11 -6.30
C LEU A 575 -4.71 -1.81 -4.79
N THR A 576 -5.82 -1.28 -4.29
CA THR A 576 -6.04 -1.05 -2.85
C THR A 576 -6.73 -2.19 -2.13
N SER A 577 -7.21 -3.23 -2.84
CA SER A 577 -8.05 -4.30 -2.26
C SER A 577 -7.37 -5.66 -2.42
N PRO A 578 -6.60 -6.15 -1.44
CA PRO A 578 -5.92 -7.45 -1.55
C PRO A 578 -6.92 -8.62 -1.74
N GLU A 579 -8.13 -8.50 -1.21
CA GLU A 579 -9.22 -9.47 -1.38
C GLU A 579 -9.62 -9.64 -2.84
N ALA A 580 -9.48 -8.58 -3.65
CA ALA A 580 -9.78 -8.63 -5.08
C ALA A 580 -8.77 -9.50 -5.83
N LEU A 581 -7.50 -9.52 -5.43
CA LEU A 581 -6.54 -10.46 -6.00
C LEU A 581 -6.81 -11.88 -5.51
N ALA A 582 -7.15 -12.05 -4.23
CA ALA A 582 -7.51 -13.35 -3.67
C ALA A 582 -8.72 -13.96 -4.39
N SER A 583 -9.77 -13.18 -4.66
CA SER A 583 -10.99 -13.63 -5.33
C SER A 583 -10.71 -14.22 -6.73
N ALA A 584 -9.74 -13.66 -7.47
CA ALA A 584 -9.31 -14.21 -8.76
C ALA A 584 -8.68 -15.61 -8.67
N GLY A 585 -8.24 -16.03 -7.48
CA GLY A 585 -7.52 -17.28 -7.23
C GLY A 585 -8.35 -18.48 -6.80
N HIS A 586 -9.68 -18.36 -6.62
CA HIS A 586 -10.52 -19.40 -6.00
C HIS A 586 -10.82 -20.64 -6.87
N SER A 587 -10.20 -20.75 -8.05
CA SER A 587 -10.50 -21.81 -9.05
C SER A 587 -9.24 -22.60 -9.40
N GLU A 588 -9.39 -23.75 -10.04
CA GLU A 588 -8.26 -24.46 -10.63
C GLU A 588 -7.49 -23.54 -11.59
N GLY A 589 -6.17 -23.44 -11.40
CA GLY A 589 -5.33 -22.46 -12.10
C GLY A 589 -5.44 -21.03 -11.54
N GLY A 590 -5.83 -20.88 -10.27
CA GLY A 590 -6.01 -19.59 -9.61
C GLY A 590 -4.80 -18.67 -9.68
N LEU A 591 -3.58 -19.21 -9.57
CA LEU A 591 -2.34 -18.43 -9.69
C LEU A 591 -2.15 -17.83 -11.09
N GLN A 592 -2.46 -18.60 -12.14
CA GLN A 592 -2.42 -18.11 -13.51
C GLN A 592 -3.47 -17.02 -13.74
N ARG A 593 -4.66 -17.16 -13.15
CA ARG A 593 -5.71 -16.13 -13.23
C ARG A 593 -5.27 -14.84 -12.50
N GLN A 594 -4.74 -14.95 -11.29
CA GLN A 594 -4.18 -13.82 -10.55
C GLN A 594 -3.08 -13.10 -11.35
N SER A 595 -2.15 -13.87 -11.92
CA SER A 595 -1.09 -13.33 -12.79
C SER A 595 -1.68 -12.57 -13.98
N LYS A 596 -2.66 -13.15 -14.70
CA LYS A 596 -3.33 -12.47 -15.82
C LYS A 596 -4.03 -11.17 -15.41
N VAL A 597 -4.64 -11.12 -14.23
CA VAL A 597 -5.29 -9.91 -13.71
C VAL A 597 -4.25 -8.83 -13.41
N LEU A 598 -3.14 -9.19 -12.76
CA LEU A 598 -2.05 -8.26 -12.48
C LEU A 598 -1.37 -7.78 -13.78
N LEU A 599 -1.19 -8.64 -14.77
CA LEU A 599 -0.68 -8.25 -16.08
C LEU A 599 -1.58 -7.23 -16.77
N ALA A 600 -2.90 -7.43 -16.74
CA ALA A 600 -3.87 -6.45 -17.24
C ALA A 600 -3.80 -5.12 -16.46
N ALA A 601 -3.66 -5.17 -15.13
CA ALA A 601 -3.49 -3.99 -14.29
C ALA A 601 -2.21 -3.20 -14.64
N LEU A 602 -1.09 -3.89 -14.84
CA LEU A 602 0.19 -3.28 -15.23
C LEU A 602 0.14 -2.69 -16.65
N ALA A 603 -0.59 -3.33 -17.56
CA ALA A 603 -0.81 -2.81 -18.91
C ALA A 603 -1.61 -1.50 -18.87
N GLU A 604 -2.69 -1.44 -18.10
CA GLU A 604 -3.49 -0.21 -17.93
C GLU A 604 -2.67 0.90 -17.24
N LEU A 605 -1.84 0.56 -16.24
CA LEU A 605 -0.97 1.52 -15.55
C LEU A 605 0.09 2.13 -16.47
N SER A 606 0.52 1.37 -17.48
CA SER A 606 1.50 1.78 -18.49
C SER A 606 0.86 2.51 -19.67
N SER A 607 -0.47 2.51 -19.78
CA SER A 607 -1.17 3.22 -20.85
C SER A 607 -0.94 4.72 -20.72
N LYS A 608 -0.41 5.35 -21.78
CA LYS A 608 -0.21 6.79 -21.81
C LYS A 608 -1.57 7.48 -21.69
N PRO A 609 -1.76 8.48 -20.80
CA PRO A 609 -2.93 9.34 -20.86
C PRO A 609 -3.04 9.87 -22.28
N ALA A 610 -4.24 9.73 -22.88
CA ALA A 610 -4.50 10.33 -24.17
C ALA A 610 -4.18 11.83 -24.07
N PRO A 611 -3.26 12.36 -24.89
CA PRO A 611 -2.95 13.77 -24.90
C PRO A 611 -4.18 14.50 -25.47
N GLY A 612 -5.06 15.04 -24.63
CA GLY A 612 -6.17 15.85 -25.17
C GLY A 612 -7.48 15.99 -24.42
N ALA A 613 -7.60 15.63 -23.14
CA ALA A 613 -8.78 15.99 -22.35
C ALA A 613 -8.52 17.12 -21.33
N GLY A 614 -7.37 17.80 -21.46
CA GLY A 614 -7.12 19.05 -20.74
C GLY A 614 -8.01 20.12 -21.36
N GLY A 615 -9.11 20.43 -20.66
CA GLY A 615 -10.11 21.39 -21.09
C GLY A 615 -9.51 22.73 -21.49
N ALA A 616 -10.10 23.30 -22.54
CA ALA A 616 -10.08 24.72 -22.79
C ALA A 616 -10.63 25.45 -21.55
N GLY A 617 -9.74 25.91 -20.68
CA GLY A 617 -10.15 26.59 -19.45
C GLY A 617 -8.96 27.02 -18.61
N GLY A 618 -8.53 28.27 -18.79
CA GLY A 618 -7.69 28.97 -17.83
C GLY A 618 -6.22 29.08 -18.22
N ALA A 619 -5.87 30.17 -18.91
CA ALA A 619 -4.52 30.69 -18.91
C ALA A 619 -4.16 31.12 -17.46
N SER A 620 -3.25 30.40 -16.81
CA SER A 620 -2.47 30.96 -15.72
C SER A 620 -1.02 30.48 -15.87
N GLY A 621 -0.14 31.45 -16.07
CA GLY A 621 1.30 31.23 -16.18
C GLY A 621 1.88 30.95 -14.80
N GLY A 622 2.56 29.81 -14.66
CA GLY A 622 3.31 29.45 -13.46
C GLY A 622 4.55 28.65 -13.84
N ALA A 623 5.71 29.19 -13.52
CA ALA A 623 7.04 28.68 -13.87
C ALA A 623 7.29 27.24 -13.36
N GLY A 624 8.00 26.48 -14.19
CA GLY A 624 8.19 25.05 -14.04
C GLY A 624 9.17 24.60 -12.96
N VAL A 625 8.79 23.53 -12.26
CA VAL A 625 9.70 22.65 -11.53
C VAL A 625 9.78 21.34 -12.33
N SER A 626 10.95 21.07 -12.89
CA SER A 626 11.24 19.88 -13.71
C SER A 626 11.41 18.64 -12.83
N SER A 627 10.31 17.93 -12.57
CA SER A 627 10.39 16.56 -12.05
C SER A 627 10.97 15.64 -13.11
N GLY A 628 12.01 14.89 -12.75
CA GLY A 628 12.81 14.05 -13.65
C GLY A 628 11.96 13.06 -14.45
N ARG A 629 11.89 13.29 -15.77
CA ARG A 629 11.33 12.35 -16.75
C ARG A 629 12.15 11.06 -16.75
N ALA A 630 11.54 9.97 -16.32
CA ALA A 630 11.98 8.64 -16.75
C ALA A 630 11.86 8.59 -18.28
N MET A 631 12.95 8.22 -18.95
CA MET A 631 13.04 8.17 -20.41
C MET A 631 11.99 7.24 -20.99
N ASP A 632 11.15 7.78 -21.87
CA ASP A 632 10.26 7.04 -22.76
C ASP A 632 11.12 6.17 -23.71
N VAL A 633 11.43 4.95 -23.32
CA VAL A 633 11.80 3.91 -24.29
C VAL A 633 10.49 3.51 -24.98
N PRO A 634 10.37 3.60 -26.31
CA PRO A 634 9.16 3.16 -26.99
C PRO A 634 8.92 1.68 -26.67
N LEU A 635 7.87 1.42 -25.90
CA LEU A 635 7.27 0.10 -25.83
C LEU A 635 6.91 -0.25 -27.27
N ASN A 636 7.61 -1.23 -27.86
CA ASN A 636 7.11 -1.92 -29.06
C ASN A 636 5.91 -2.78 -28.66
N GLY A 637 4.87 -2.13 -28.13
CA GLY A 637 3.61 -2.72 -27.72
C GLY A 637 2.90 -3.36 -28.90
N MET A 638 3.25 -3.06 -30.14
CA MET A 638 2.69 -3.72 -31.32
C MET A 638 3.05 -5.21 -31.43
N LYS A 639 4.20 -5.68 -30.93
CA LYS A 639 4.51 -7.13 -30.96
C LYS A 639 3.75 -7.90 -29.87
N LEU A 640 3.77 -7.43 -28.63
CA LEU A 640 2.97 -8.00 -27.54
C LEU A 640 1.46 -7.91 -27.82
N ARG A 641 0.98 -6.81 -28.39
CA ARG A 641 -0.43 -6.62 -28.77
C ARG A 641 -0.82 -7.46 -29.98
N SER A 642 0.04 -7.60 -31.00
CA SER A 642 -0.27 -8.46 -32.15
C SER A 642 -0.15 -9.95 -31.83
N GLU A 643 0.75 -10.38 -30.94
CA GLU A 643 0.82 -11.77 -30.45
C GLU A 643 -0.34 -12.08 -29.49
N TYR A 644 -0.76 -11.11 -28.67
CA TYR A 644 -1.98 -11.17 -27.85
C TYR A 644 -3.25 -11.22 -28.72
N GLU A 645 -3.37 -10.36 -29.74
CA GLU A 645 -4.51 -10.36 -30.68
C GLU A 645 -4.51 -11.59 -31.59
N ARG A 646 -3.35 -12.14 -32.00
CA ARG A 646 -3.27 -13.42 -32.74
C ARG A 646 -3.65 -14.62 -31.87
N ALA A 647 -3.33 -14.57 -30.57
CA ALA A 647 -3.72 -15.60 -29.61
C ALA A 647 -5.19 -15.48 -29.15
N HIS A 648 -5.84 -14.32 -29.32
CA HIS A 648 -7.20 -14.04 -28.82
C HIS A 648 -8.27 -13.83 -29.91
N ASN A 649 -7.88 -13.69 -31.18
CA ASN A 649 -8.83 -13.70 -32.31
C ASN A 649 -9.10 -15.12 -32.87
N SER A 650 -8.75 -16.17 -32.13
CA SER A 650 -9.28 -17.50 -32.37
C SER A 650 -10.68 -17.57 -31.75
N PRO A 651 -11.76 -17.88 -32.49
CA PRO A 651 -13.14 -17.80 -32.02
C PRO A 651 -13.56 -18.82 -30.93
N ASP A 652 -12.61 -19.53 -30.30
CA ASP A 652 -12.90 -20.68 -29.42
C ASP A 652 -12.58 -20.52 -27.93
N LEU A 653 -12.24 -19.33 -27.41
CA LEU A 653 -11.87 -19.21 -25.98
C LEU A 653 -12.40 -17.94 -25.29
N CYS A 654 -13.73 -17.85 -25.14
CA CYS A 654 -14.28 -17.49 -23.83
C CYS A 654 -14.38 -18.80 -23.04
N PRO A 655 -13.57 -19.05 -21.99
CA PRO A 655 -13.81 -20.22 -21.17
C PRO A 655 -15.18 -20.06 -20.52
N VAL A 656 -16.07 -21.02 -20.82
CA VAL A 656 -17.36 -21.19 -20.15
C VAL A 656 -17.07 -21.35 -18.66
N PHE A 657 -17.81 -20.59 -17.85
CA PHE A 657 -17.70 -20.58 -16.40
C PHE A 657 -18.49 -21.77 -15.83
N ASP A 658 -17.79 -22.81 -15.40
CA ASP A 658 -18.24 -23.69 -14.32
C ASP A 658 -17.68 -23.19 -12.98
#